data_AF-A0A433T3B0-F1
#
_entry.id   AF-A0A433T3B0-F1
#
_cell.length_a   1.000
_cell.length_b   1.000
_cell.length_c   1.000
_cell.angle_alpha   90.00
_cell.angle_beta   90.00
_cell.angle_gamma   90.00
#
_symmetry.space_group_name_H-M   'P 1'
#
loop_
_entity.id
_entity.type
_entity.pdbx_description
1 polymer ?
#
loop_
_entity_poly.entity_id
_entity_poly.type
_entity_poly.pdbx_seq_one_letter_code
_entity_poly.pdbx_strand_id
1 'polypeptide(L)'
;MFGEYHEQQSPSPDRNRFIRINYNNIQDNAHRWYQQSSAEWVKNTGYDLNSPMHYATWMFGNGNGPTFARLFPELHERGGFFYLMSEVSTEHSCPAQCSDTAVTCQNDGYLTKVDNKCSCRCIPGLDPDTGCTTILKADPPGLGFPGGKWAIPAHASGCPDGSFLTGSRTHVNDGGNSKSSDFDLKGQYTADSTETHFCVKDSAPNDFFWPGGNFCVHRKGGECPDGFTDGFVQYDDRADTGTSSGDLPDGVYSEDTRFEYCCQSRGFSGQEMNLPSRKPFVLLHNGQDNCQQVRGMHSRQLHLKVANVKVNDTTLASSGGHNPSKYEERHNRFLTRYCSYTPATIDCGDIFEVNPSNPEVTFSSPIGSELECYWLIKAPAGERLQLDFTTFNIAGSPGSCADELEVRYSRPGQPGRTYCGSSWEKTTISINNTIHLRLSTYGDSESHFTATVKLIQDSELCYEASDRGMTYDGDINFTRDFQPCLPWHEMTHCPHHPFNTDIFNTILMGNKCRNPDPAMGFQPWCYTEKAHCQRNYCDVCLIGSSYDSRGDCAELKAQGFCDLSVCGKTCAAELPVPAPAHQVTCPTPGPAPDGVVVDPKPSYAVGESATYTCNTNNSTRDRLCLSTGQWSPMGQVCSVCTTGWHKKLSTQSCYSPVFAATFFAQAKATCQEYNAIVSTAKSEEESDLPGVQCYSQHG
;
A
#
# COMPACT_ATOMS: atom_id res chain seq x y z
N MET A 1 -10.01 3.00 -3.03
CA MET A 1 -8.67 3.50 -3.37
C MET A 1 -7.80 3.18 -2.15
N PHE A 2 -6.47 3.26 -2.21
CA PHE A 2 -5.67 3.26 -0.98
C PHE A 2 -4.26 3.79 -1.22
N GLY A 3 -4.15 5.00 -1.76
CA GLY A 3 -2.94 5.80 -1.60
C GLY A 3 -3.21 6.76 -0.45
N GLU A 4 -2.26 7.03 0.43
CA GLU A 4 -2.42 7.96 1.57
C GLU A 4 -2.80 9.40 1.22
N TYR A 5 -3.16 9.66 -0.03
CA TYR A 5 -3.02 10.95 -0.65
C TYR A 5 -4.34 11.69 -0.80
N HIS A 6 -5.48 10.98 -0.91
CA HIS A 6 -6.83 11.52 -0.68
C HIS A 6 -7.82 10.45 -0.19
N GLU A 7 -7.35 9.35 0.43
CA GLU A 7 -8.27 8.26 0.81
C GLU A 7 -9.39 8.73 1.73
N GLN A 8 -9.14 9.74 2.57
CA GLN A 8 -10.15 10.39 3.42
C GLN A 8 -11.32 11.03 2.67
N GLN A 9 -11.23 11.23 1.35
CA GLN A 9 -12.31 11.68 0.49
C GLN A 9 -12.66 10.71 -0.63
N SER A 10 -11.99 9.55 -0.70
CA SER A 10 -12.12 8.55 -1.75
C SER A 10 -13.58 8.17 -2.01
N PRO A 11 -14.08 8.24 -3.27
CA PRO A 11 -15.45 7.85 -3.60
C PRO A 11 -15.67 6.33 -3.50
N SER A 12 -14.62 5.55 -3.25
CA SER A 12 -14.70 4.10 -3.13
C SER A 12 -15.63 3.67 -1.99
N PRO A 13 -16.59 2.76 -2.22
CA PRO A 13 -17.47 2.25 -1.16
C PRO A 13 -16.69 1.53 -0.04
N ASP A 14 -15.44 1.16 -0.29
CA ASP A 14 -14.58 0.42 0.62
C ASP A 14 -13.75 1.33 1.52
N ARG A 15 -13.81 2.65 1.29
CA ARG A 15 -13.00 3.64 2.00
C ARG A 15 -13.05 3.47 3.52
N ASN A 16 -14.23 3.26 4.10
CA ASN A 16 -14.37 3.09 5.56
C ASN A 16 -13.93 1.71 6.09
N ARG A 17 -13.73 0.73 5.19
CA ARG A 17 -13.17 -0.59 5.52
C ARG A 17 -11.64 -0.58 5.53
N PHE A 18 -11.08 0.49 5.00
CA PHE A 18 -9.70 0.71 4.71
C PHE A 18 -9.10 1.74 5.68
N ILE A 19 -9.73 2.91 5.82
CA ILE A 19 -9.40 3.91 6.83
C ILE A 19 -10.58 4.16 7.76
N ARG A 20 -10.29 4.72 8.93
CA ARG A 20 -11.30 5.22 9.86
C ARG A 20 -11.04 6.69 10.13
N ILE A 21 -12.08 7.52 9.99
CA ILE A 21 -12.00 8.94 10.29
C ILE A 21 -12.26 9.18 11.78
N ASN A 22 -11.39 9.97 12.41
CA ASN A 22 -11.50 10.39 13.80
C ASN A 22 -12.08 11.80 13.85
N TYR A 23 -13.38 11.96 13.61
CA TYR A 23 -14.00 13.29 13.53
C TYR A 23 -13.75 14.17 14.77
N ASN A 24 -13.65 13.58 15.96
CA ASN A 24 -13.34 14.30 17.20
C ASN A 24 -11.93 14.95 17.21
N ASN A 25 -11.04 14.51 16.33
CA ASN A 25 -9.69 15.04 16.21
C ASN A 25 -9.56 16.09 15.09
N ILE A 26 -10.65 16.39 14.37
CA ILE A 26 -10.67 17.31 13.24
C ILE A 26 -11.18 18.68 13.70
N GLN A 27 -10.66 19.75 13.12
CA GLN A 27 -11.23 21.08 13.29
C GLN A 27 -12.64 21.14 12.67
N ASP A 28 -13.61 21.75 13.34
CA ASP A 28 -15.02 21.78 12.90
C ASP A 28 -15.18 22.29 11.45
N ASN A 29 -14.42 23.31 11.06
CA ASN A 29 -14.43 23.91 9.72
C ASN A 29 -13.76 23.03 8.64
N ALA A 30 -13.10 21.94 9.04
CA ALA A 30 -12.35 21.06 8.17
C ALA A 30 -13.02 19.69 7.95
N HIS A 31 -14.15 19.40 8.61
CA HIS A 31 -14.90 18.16 8.41
C HIS A 31 -15.21 17.86 6.93
N ARG A 32 -15.47 18.89 6.12
CA ARG A 32 -15.71 18.76 4.67
C ARG A 32 -14.58 18.05 3.91
N TRP A 33 -13.34 18.16 4.40
CA TRP A 33 -12.15 17.55 3.78
C TRP A 33 -12.00 16.06 4.09
N TYR A 34 -12.90 15.52 4.92
CA TYR A 34 -12.94 14.10 5.30
C TYR A 34 -14.26 13.43 4.91
N GLN A 35 -15.18 14.20 4.31
CA GLN A 35 -16.40 13.68 3.73
C GLN A 35 -16.09 12.94 2.44
N GLN A 36 -16.85 11.87 2.19
CA GLN A 36 -16.68 11.06 1.00
C GLN A 36 -17.15 11.85 -0.20
N SER A 37 -16.28 12.01 -1.20
CA SER A 37 -16.63 12.71 -2.43
C SER A 37 -17.54 11.83 -3.27
N SER A 38 -18.47 12.45 -3.99
CA SER A 38 -19.06 11.84 -5.18
C SER A 38 -18.10 12.01 -6.35
N ALA A 39 -17.95 10.99 -7.20
CA ALA A 39 -17.09 11.06 -8.40
C ALA A 39 -17.34 12.31 -9.27
N GLU A 40 -18.57 12.83 -9.27
CA GLU A 40 -19.01 13.96 -10.10
C GLU A 40 -18.25 15.29 -9.88
N TRP A 41 -17.70 15.54 -8.68
CA TRP A 41 -17.12 16.86 -8.32
C TRP A 41 -15.65 17.04 -8.71
N VAL A 42 -14.94 15.98 -9.10
CA VAL A 42 -13.48 16.01 -9.33
C VAL A 42 -13.11 16.52 -10.72
N LYS A 43 -14.07 16.62 -11.64
CA LYS A 43 -13.86 16.79 -13.10
C LYS A 43 -13.24 18.12 -13.57
N ASN A 44 -13.13 19.15 -12.73
CA ASN A 44 -13.07 20.54 -13.25
C ASN A 44 -11.82 21.37 -12.96
N THR A 45 -10.77 20.77 -12.39
CA THR A 45 -9.48 21.44 -12.24
C THR A 45 -8.40 20.51 -12.75
N GLY A 46 -7.68 20.89 -13.82
CA GLY A 46 -6.51 20.13 -14.27
C GLY A 46 -5.63 19.78 -13.08
N TYR A 47 -5.33 18.50 -12.91
CA TYR A 47 -4.61 18.00 -11.73
C TYR A 47 -3.10 18.18 -11.95
N ASP A 48 -2.45 18.96 -11.10
CA ASP A 48 -1.00 19.05 -11.08
C ASP A 48 -0.44 17.76 -10.48
N LEU A 49 0.04 16.85 -11.35
CA LEU A 49 0.65 15.59 -10.93
C LEU A 49 1.91 15.83 -10.06
N ASN A 50 2.56 16.99 -10.17
CA ASN A 50 3.73 17.35 -9.38
C ASN A 50 3.37 18.01 -8.03
N SER A 51 2.11 18.40 -7.81
CA SER A 51 1.60 18.86 -6.53
C SER A 51 0.51 17.95 -5.97
N PRO A 52 0.82 16.67 -5.67
CA PRO A 52 -0.13 15.85 -4.96
C PRO A 52 -0.47 16.50 -3.60
N MET A 53 -1.72 16.93 -3.42
CA MET A 53 -2.16 17.65 -2.21
C MET A 53 -2.35 16.67 -1.04
N HIS A 54 -1.25 16.31 -0.40
CA HIS A 54 -1.22 15.26 0.61
C HIS A 54 -1.43 15.77 2.03
N TYR A 55 -2.34 15.11 2.73
CA TYR A 55 -2.63 15.40 4.13
C TYR A 55 -2.12 14.25 4.98
N ALA A 56 -1.13 14.53 5.83
CA ALA A 56 -0.68 13.58 6.84
C ALA A 56 -1.84 13.15 7.74
N THR A 57 -1.69 12.05 8.48
CA THR A 57 -2.75 11.51 9.34
C THR A 57 -3.26 12.50 10.40
N TRP A 58 -2.53 13.57 10.69
CA TRP A 58 -2.87 14.66 11.62
C TRP A 58 -3.31 15.97 10.97
N MET A 59 -3.33 16.06 9.63
CA MET A 59 -3.69 17.31 8.95
C MET A 59 -5.09 17.79 9.35
N PHE A 60 -5.32 19.10 9.39
CA PHE A 60 -6.58 19.69 9.84
C PHE A 60 -7.01 19.25 11.24
N GLY A 61 -6.06 18.69 12.00
CA GLY A 61 -6.29 18.24 13.34
C GLY A 61 -6.45 19.40 14.30
N ASN A 62 -7.17 19.16 15.38
CA ASN A 62 -7.32 20.09 16.51
C ASN A 62 -6.27 19.83 17.62
N GLY A 63 -5.29 18.96 17.38
CA GLY A 63 -4.23 18.60 18.33
C GLY A 63 -4.54 17.38 19.21
N ASN A 64 -5.74 16.80 19.13
CA ASN A 64 -6.16 15.64 19.93
C ASN A 64 -5.65 14.28 19.40
N GLY A 65 -4.76 14.29 18.41
CA GLY A 65 -4.21 13.10 17.77
C GLY A 65 -4.51 13.02 16.27
N PRO A 66 -4.36 11.84 15.65
CA PRO A 66 -4.55 11.69 14.21
C PRO A 66 -6.04 11.86 13.83
N THR A 67 -6.30 12.59 12.75
CA THR A 67 -7.61 12.80 12.12
C THR A 67 -8.17 11.57 11.40
N PHE A 68 -7.32 10.61 11.05
CA PHE A 68 -7.74 9.29 10.58
C PHE A 68 -6.71 8.23 10.93
N ALA A 69 -7.17 6.98 11.02
CA ALA A 69 -6.33 5.81 11.27
C ALA A 69 -6.44 4.81 10.10
N ARG A 70 -5.35 4.10 9.84
CA ARG A 70 -5.30 3.02 8.86
C ARG A 70 -5.71 1.72 9.52
N LEU A 71 -6.50 0.92 8.80
CA LEU A 71 -7.00 -0.38 9.31
C LEU A 71 -6.15 -1.55 8.81
N PHE A 72 -5.24 -1.28 7.87
CA PHE A 72 -4.26 -2.23 7.33
C PHE A 72 -2.90 -1.55 7.33
N PRO A 73 -2.10 -1.69 8.40
CA PRO A 73 -0.79 -1.04 8.52
C PRO A 73 0.23 -1.55 7.49
N GLU A 74 -0.09 -2.59 6.71
CA GLU A 74 0.74 -3.13 5.65
C GLU A 74 0.59 -2.41 4.31
N LEU A 75 -0.35 -1.48 4.23
CA LEU A 75 -0.43 -0.56 3.12
C LEU A 75 0.65 0.51 3.27
N HIS A 76 1.52 0.60 2.27
CA HIS A 76 2.69 1.46 2.33
C HIS A 76 2.30 2.95 2.29
N GLU A 77 2.98 3.74 3.13
CA GLU A 77 2.77 5.20 3.25
C GLU A 77 3.18 6.02 2.03
N ARG A 78 4.07 5.48 1.18
CA ARG A 78 4.81 6.28 0.19
C ARG A 78 5.09 5.47 -1.07
N GLY A 79 4.95 6.13 -2.21
CA GLY A 79 5.14 5.52 -3.52
C GLY A 79 3.92 4.72 -3.98
N GLY A 80 3.62 4.78 -5.28
CA GLY A 80 2.48 4.08 -5.86
C GLY A 80 1.34 5.01 -6.28
N PHE A 81 1.56 5.74 -7.36
CA PHE A 81 0.53 6.57 -8.00
C PHE A 81 -0.37 5.77 -8.95
N PHE A 82 -0.20 4.45 -9.07
CA PHE A 82 -0.90 3.67 -10.09
C PHE A 82 -2.43 3.83 -10.05
N TYR A 83 -3.07 3.57 -8.89
CA TYR A 83 -4.52 3.69 -8.75
C TYR A 83 -4.98 5.15 -8.75
N LEU A 84 -4.20 6.08 -8.17
CA LEU A 84 -4.49 7.51 -8.28
C LEU A 84 -4.56 7.93 -9.76
N MET A 85 -3.56 7.53 -10.55
CA MET A 85 -3.50 7.83 -11.98
C MET A 85 -4.59 7.10 -12.78
N SER A 86 -5.01 5.91 -12.33
CA SER A 86 -6.16 5.20 -12.91
C SER A 86 -7.44 6.02 -12.78
N GLU A 87 -7.64 6.62 -11.62
CA GLU A 87 -8.80 7.45 -11.35
C GLU A 87 -8.71 8.80 -12.06
N VAL A 88 -7.55 9.47 -12.04
CA VAL A 88 -7.30 10.67 -12.84
C VAL A 88 -7.60 10.40 -14.32
N SER A 89 -7.13 9.27 -14.86
CA SER A 89 -7.41 8.83 -16.23
C SER A 89 -8.92 8.67 -16.48
N THR A 90 -9.62 8.00 -15.58
CA THR A 90 -11.08 7.81 -15.67
C THR A 90 -11.81 9.16 -15.63
N GLU A 91 -11.39 10.04 -14.74
CA GLU A 91 -12.11 11.27 -14.45
C GLU A 91 -11.89 12.36 -15.51
N HIS A 92 -10.71 12.37 -16.13
CA HIS A 92 -10.45 13.14 -17.34
C HIS A 92 -10.93 12.45 -18.63
N SER A 93 -11.68 11.34 -18.51
CA SER A 93 -12.26 10.60 -19.63
C SER A 93 -11.21 10.17 -20.68
N CYS A 94 -9.97 9.91 -20.24
CA CYS A 94 -8.91 9.41 -21.11
C CYS A 94 -9.29 8.10 -21.84
N PRO A 95 -9.99 7.12 -21.20
CA PRO A 95 -10.45 5.92 -21.91
C PRO A 95 -11.40 6.23 -23.08
N ALA A 96 -12.26 7.24 -22.95
CA ALA A 96 -13.19 7.62 -24.02
C ALA A 96 -12.46 8.18 -25.25
N GLN A 97 -11.30 8.81 -25.05
CA GLN A 97 -10.40 9.27 -26.11
C GLN A 97 -9.63 8.12 -26.80
N CYS A 98 -9.79 6.89 -26.30
CA CYS A 98 -9.18 5.67 -26.83
C CYS A 98 -10.24 4.66 -27.32
N SER A 99 -11.46 5.11 -27.60
CA SER A 99 -12.60 4.30 -28.02
C SER A 99 -12.37 3.47 -29.30
N ASP A 100 -11.45 3.90 -30.16
CA ASP A 100 -11.08 3.18 -31.38
C ASP A 100 -10.04 2.05 -31.15
N THR A 101 -9.55 1.87 -29.92
CA THR A 101 -8.53 0.86 -29.58
C THR A 101 -9.18 -0.46 -29.19
N ALA A 102 -8.83 -1.56 -29.85
CA ALA A 102 -9.38 -2.89 -29.58
C ALA A 102 -8.83 -3.58 -28.31
N VAL A 103 -8.00 -2.89 -27.53
CA VAL A 103 -7.30 -3.47 -26.37
C VAL A 103 -8.14 -3.30 -25.10
N THR A 104 -8.43 -4.41 -24.43
CA THR A 104 -9.06 -4.42 -23.10
C THR A 104 -7.98 -4.69 -22.06
N CYS A 105 -7.81 -3.78 -21.10
CA CYS A 105 -6.86 -3.94 -20.02
C CYS A 105 -7.44 -4.83 -18.92
N GLN A 106 -6.67 -5.82 -18.46
CA GLN A 106 -7.04 -6.74 -17.39
C GLN A 106 -6.09 -6.61 -16.19
N ASN A 107 -6.30 -7.40 -15.13
CA ASN A 107 -5.39 -7.49 -13.97
C ASN A 107 -5.06 -6.10 -13.36
N ASP A 108 -6.11 -5.32 -13.05
CA ASP A 108 -6.06 -3.93 -12.59
C ASP A 108 -5.48 -2.91 -13.59
N GLY A 109 -5.09 -3.34 -14.80
CA GLY A 109 -4.71 -2.46 -15.88
C GLY A 109 -5.86 -1.57 -16.33
N TYR A 110 -5.56 -0.35 -16.76
CA TYR A 110 -6.54 0.59 -17.28
C TYR A 110 -6.09 1.23 -18.59
N LEU A 111 -7.06 1.52 -19.46
CA LEU A 111 -6.81 2.15 -20.75
C LEU A 111 -6.55 3.64 -20.55
N THR A 112 -5.48 4.15 -21.14
CA THR A 112 -5.16 5.58 -21.10
C THR A 112 -4.27 5.97 -22.27
N LYS A 113 -3.88 7.26 -22.35
CA LYS A 113 -2.86 7.73 -23.28
C LYS A 113 -1.50 7.71 -22.60
N VAL A 114 -0.60 6.89 -23.11
CA VAL A 114 0.82 6.87 -22.73
C VAL A 114 1.59 7.46 -23.91
N ASP A 115 2.28 8.59 -23.69
CA ASP A 115 3.01 9.32 -24.74
C ASP A 115 2.15 9.62 -25.98
N ASN A 116 0.93 10.12 -25.74
CA ASN A 116 -0.12 10.41 -26.75
C ASN A 116 -0.65 9.20 -27.54
N LYS A 117 -0.24 7.97 -27.21
CA LYS A 117 -0.74 6.74 -27.81
C LYS A 117 -1.65 6.00 -26.84
N CYS A 118 -2.77 5.48 -27.34
CA CYS A 118 -3.66 4.65 -26.53
C CYS A 118 -2.99 3.32 -26.20
N SER A 119 -2.85 3.02 -24.92
CA SER A 119 -2.20 1.82 -24.41
C SER A 119 -2.72 1.46 -23.03
N CYS A 120 -2.54 0.21 -22.61
CA CYS A 120 -2.83 -0.21 -21.26
C CYS A 120 -1.74 0.24 -20.30
N ARG A 121 -2.13 0.91 -19.22
CA ARG A 121 -1.25 1.13 -18.07
C ARG A 121 -1.45 -0.04 -17.11
N CYS A 122 -0.46 -0.92 -17.03
CA CYS A 122 -0.51 -2.12 -16.19
C CYS A 122 0.15 -1.92 -14.82
N ILE A 123 -0.22 -2.78 -13.87
CA ILE A 123 0.55 -2.92 -12.63
C ILE A 123 1.99 -3.36 -12.97
N PRO A 124 2.99 -3.07 -12.10
CA PRO A 124 4.40 -3.37 -12.39
C PRO A 124 4.62 -4.83 -12.81
N GLY A 125 5.48 -5.06 -13.80
CA GLY A 125 5.82 -6.39 -14.32
C GLY A 125 4.91 -6.93 -15.44
N LEU A 126 3.69 -6.43 -15.60
CA LEU A 126 2.78 -6.90 -16.66
C LEU A 126 2.99 -6.17 -17.99
N ASP A 127 2.71 -6.87 -19.08
CA ASP A 127 2.90 -6.38 -20.45
C ASP A 127 1.71 -5.54 -20.95
N PRO A 128 1.91 -4.24 -21.24
CA PRO A 128 0.90 -3.38 -21.87
C PRO A 128 0.37 -3.88 -23.21
N ASP A 129 1.21 -4.52 -24.02
CA ASP A 129 0.87 -4.90 -25.40
C ASP A 129 -0.11 -6.08 -25.44
N THR A 130 -0.15 -6.88 -24.38
CA THR A 130 -1.12 -7.97 -24.22
C THR A 130 -2.40 -7.53 -23.49
N GLY A 131 -2.52 -6.25 -23.13
CA GLY A 131 -3.60 -5.78 -22.28
C GLY A 131 -3.42 -6.21 -20.81
N CYS A 132 -2.17 -6.32 -20.36
CA CYS A 132 -1.79 -6.72 -19.01
C CYS A 132 -2.11 -8.19 -18.68
N THR A 133 -2.19 -9.09 -19.67
CA THR A 133 -2.52 -10.51 -19.45
C THR A 133 -1.31 -11.43 -19.37
N THR A 134 -0.10 -10.91 -19.54
CA THR A 134 1.16 -11.65 -19.45
C THR A 134 2.21 -10.87 -18.67
N ILE A 135 3.19 -11.57 -18.12
CA ILE A 135 4.42 -10.94 -17.60
C ILE A 135 5.23 -10.40 -18.77
N LEU A 136 5.77 -9.19 -18.62
CA LEU A 136 6.68 -8.60 -19.58
C LEU A 136 8.04 -9.31 -19.50
N LYS A 137 8.40 -10.03 -20.57
CA LYS A 137 9.66 -10.80 -20.63
C LYS A 137 10.71 -10.19 -21.55
N ALA A 138 10.34 -9.19 -22.34
CA ALA A 138 11.27 -8.52 -23.22
C ALA A 138 10.89 -7.08 -23.53
N ASP A 139 11.89 -6.30 -23.95
CA ASP A 139 11.65 -5.00 -24.57
C ASP A 139 10.78 -5.18 -25.82
N PRO A 140 9.78 -4.29 -26.05
CA PRO A 140 9.00 -4.29 -27.27
C PRO A 140 9.89 -4.19 -28.53
N PRO A 141 9.55 -4.91 -29.62
CA PRO A 141 10.30 -4.84 -30.86
C PRO A 141 10.42 -3.40 -31.37
N GLY A 142 11.64 -2.97 -31.70
CA GLY A 142 11.90 -1.64 -32.24
C GLY A 142 12.02 -0.53 -31.20
N LEU A 143 11.98 -0.83 -29.89
CA LEU A 143 12.25 0.15 -28.84
C LEU A 143 13.64 0.77 -29.03
N GLY A 144 13.71 2.10 -29.08
CA GLY A 144 14.95 2.85 -29.28
C GLY A 144 15.00 4.10 -28.41
N PHE A 145 16.20 4.67 -28.27
CA PHE A 145 16.36 5.97 -27.63
C PHE A 145 15.75 7.10 -28.49
N PRO A 146 15.20 8.15 -27.87
CA PRO A 146 14.68 9.32 -28.56
C PRO A 146 15.68 9.92 -29.56
N GLY A 147 15.17 10.37 -30.71
CA GLY A 147 15.95 11.13 -31.67
C GLY A 147 16.29 12.54 -31.15
N GLY A 148 16.85 13.37 -32.02
CA GLY A 148 17.23 14.74 -31.68
C GLY A 148 18.68 14.88 -31.22
N LYS A 149 18.95 16.00 -30.55
CA LYS A 149 20.29 16.44 -30.16
C LYS A 149 20.40 16.51 -28.65
N TRP A 150 21.17 15.61 -28.06
CA TRP A 150 21.42 15.54 -26.62
C TRP A 150 22.61 14.62 -26.34
N ALA A 151 23.15 14.66 -25.13
CA ALA A 151 24.21 13.72 -24.75
C ALA A 151 24.06 13.22 -23.31
N ILE A 152 24.62 12.05 -23.05
CA ILE A 152 24.71 11.45 -21.71
C ILE A 152 26.14 11.02 -21.41
N PRO A 153 26.54 10.92 -20.13
CA PRO A 153 27.81 10.32 -19.77
C PRO A 153 27.86 8.87 -20.26
N ALA A 154 29.01 8.45 -20.79
CA ALA A 154 29.22 7.07 -21.19
C ALA A 154 29.38 6.17 -19.96
N HIS A 155 28.66 5.04 -19.95
CA HIS A 155 28.91 3.98 -18.98
C HIS A 155 30.31 3.39 -19.21
N ALA A 156 30.92 2.76 -18.19
CA ALA A 156 32.23 2.14 -18.27
C ALA A 156 32.36 1.11 -19.41
N SER A 157 31.25 0.43 -19.76
CA SER A 157 31.16 -0.50 -20.89
C SER A 157 30.96 0.18 -22.26
N GLY A 158 30.80 1.51 -22.31
CA GLY A 158 30.60 2.29 -23.53
C GLY A 158 29.18 2.84 -23.69
N CYS A 159 28.81 3.13 -24.94
CA CYS A 159 27.49 3.68 -25.27
C CYS A 159 26.42 2.59 -25.44
N PRO A 160 25.13 2.94 -25.24
CA PRO A 160 24.05 1.96 -25.19
C PRO A 160 23.84 1.22 -26.52
N ASP A 161 24.11 1.87 -27.65
CA ASP A 161 24.06 1.27 -28.98
C ASP A 161 24.98 2.03 -29.95
N GLY A 162 25.05 1.56 -31.20
CA GLY A 162 25.89 2.14 -32.24
C GLY A 162 25.35 3.43 -32.88
N SER A 163 24.19 3.93 -32.44
CA SER A 163 23.62 5.19 -32.94
C SER A 163 24.19 6.44 -32.27
N PHE A 164 25.02 6.27 -31.24
CA PHE A 164 25.68 7.37 -30.53
C PHE A 164 27.06 7.66 -31.11
N LEU A 165 27.34 8.95 -31.28
CA LEU A 165 28.70 9.44 -31.45
C LEU A 165 29.39 9.46 -30.09
N THR A 166 30.73 9.46 -30.08
CA THR A 166 31.52 9.42 -28.86
C THR A 166 32.48 10.59 -28.80
N GLY A 167 32.66 11.14 -27.60
CA GLY A 167 33.72 12.10 -27.34
C GLY A 167 34.14 12.08 -25.87
N SER A 168 35.19 12.83 -25.55
CA SER A 168 35.71 12.94 -24.19
C SER A 168 36.20 14.34 -23.88
N ARG A 169 36.05 14.74 -22.62
CA ARG A 169 36.61 15.97 -22.06
C ARG A 169 37.41 15.62 -20.80
N THR A 170 38.66 16.05 -20.76
CA THR A 170 39.48 16.07 -19.56
C THR A 170 39.59 17.50 -19.06
N HIS A 171 39.33 17.70 -17.77
CA HIS A 171 39.65 18.93 -17.08
C HIS A 171 40.51 18.68 -15.84
N VAL A 172 41.34 19.67 -15.50
CA VAL A 172 42.39 19.56 -14.49
C VAL A 172 42.21 20.68 -13.48
N ASN A 173 42.38 20.37 -12.20
CA ASN A 173 42.24 21.29 -11.08
C ASN A 173 43.34 21.07 -10.01
N ASP A 174 43.29 21.84 -8.93
CA ASP A 174 44.31 21.85 -7.86
C ASP A 174 44.16 20.72 -6.82
N GLY A 175 43.38 19.67 -7.14
CA GLY A 175 43.12 18.58 -6.22
C GLY A 175 41.82 18.71 -5.44
N GLY A 176 41.35 17.59 -4.88
CA GLY A 176 40.14 17.54 -4.03
C GLY A 176 38.93 16.89 -4.71
N ASN A 177 39.13 16.34 -5.91
CA ASN A 177 38.16 15.49 -6.57
C ASN A 177 37.95 14.19 -5.77
N SER A 178 36.73 13.68 -5.80
CA SER A 178 36.40 12.39 -5.20
C SER A 178 35.19 11.79 -5.89
N LYS A 179 35.07 10.47 -5.88
CA LYS A 179 33.95 9.74 -6.49
C LYS A 179 33.44 8.67 -5.52
N SER A 180 32.26 8.10 -5.79
CA SER A 180 31.78 6.92 -5.09
C SER A 180 32.76 5.74 -5.26
N SER A 181 32.76 4.82 -4.27
CA SER A 181 33.60 3.63 -4.28
C SER A 181 33.35 2.78 -5.53
N ASP A 182 32.07 2.53 -5.81
CA ASP A 182 31.61 1.97 -7.07
C ASP A 182 31.31 3.13 -8.02
N PHE A 183 31.90 3.12 -9.21
CA PHE A 183 31.78 4.23 -10.16
C PHE A 183 31.88 3.72 -11.60
N ASP A 184 30.76 3.75 -12.30
CA ASP A 184 30.60 3.11 -13.61
C ASP A 184 30.57 4.11 -14.77
N LEU A 185 31.13 5.30 -14.59
CA LEU A 185 31.34 6.22 -15.72
C LEU A 185 32.68 5.92 -16.41
N LYS A 186 32.68 5.93 -17.73
CA LYS A 186 33.90 5.77 -18.51
C LYS A 186 34.79 7.01 -18.38
N GLY A 187 36.05 6.77 -18.07
CA GLY A 187 37.10 7.78 -18.00
C GLY A 187 38.04 7.57 -16.82
N GLN A 188 38.98 8.50 -16.64
CA GLN A 188 39.95 8.51 -15.55
C GLN A 188 39.66 9.64 -14.57
N TYR A 189 39.69 9.33 -13.28
CA TYR A 189 39.33 10.26 -12.20
C TYR A 189 40.42 10.20 -11.14
N THR A 190 41.26 11.23 -11.09
CA THR A 190 42.32 11.42 -10.08
C THR A 190 41.93 12.53 -9.12
N ALA A 191 42.77 12.80 -8.12
CA ALA A 191 42.52 13.89 -7.18
C ALA A 191 42.45 15.25 -7.88
N ASP A 192 43.22 15.42 -8.97
CA ASP A 192 43.53 16.66 -9.69
C ASP A 192 43.03 16.69 -11.14
N SER A 193 42.41 15.62 -11.64
CA SER A 193 41.89 15.56 -13.01
C SER A 193 40.63 14.70 -13.10
N THR A 194 39.70 15.09 -13.98
CA THR A 194 38.59 14.21 -14.38
C THR A 194 38.46 14.16 -15.90
N GLU A 195 38.44 12.95 -16.43
CA GLU A 195 38.12 12.66 -17.81
C GLU A 195 36.72 12.05 -17.86
N THR A 196 35.81 12.73 -18.56
CA THR A 196 34.44 12.25 -18.79
C THR A 196 34.26 11.90 -20.26
N HIS A 197 33.78 10.70 -20.54
CA HIS A 197 33.37 10.28 -21.89
C HIS A 197 31.86 10.48 -22.07
N PHE A 198 31.45 10.78 -23.29
CA PHE A 198 30.06 11.08 -23.64
C PHE A 198 29.55 10.18 -24.76
N CYS A 199 28.26 9.86 -24.67
CA CYS A 199 27.46 9.32 -25.77
C CYS A 199 26.57 10.43 -26.29
N VAL A 200 26.84 10.89 -27.51
CA VAL A 200 26.17 12.04 -28.13
C VAL A 200 25.20 11.56 -29.18
N LYS A 201 23.93 11.93 -29.00
CA LYS A 201 22.89 11.81 -30.02
C LYS A 201 22.90 13.08 -30.86
N ASP A 202 23.13 12.94 -32.15
CA ASP A 202 22.97 14.02 -33.13
C ASP A 202 22.24 13.45 -34.36
N SER A 203 20.94 13.19 -34.18
CA SER A 203 20.08 12.66 -35.22
C SER A 203 18.86 13.54 -35.40
N ALA A 204 18.16 13.40 -36.54
CA ALA A 204 16.84 13.99 -36.68
C ALA A 204 15.89 13.48 -35.58
N PRO A 205 14.87 14.27 -35.18
CA PRO A 205 13.78 13.78 -34.36
C PRO A 205 13.13 12.54 -34.99
N ASN A 206 12.65 11.63 -34.16
CA ASN A 206 11.95 10.41 -34.58
C ASN A 206 10.65 10.26 -33.77
N ASP A 207 9.91 9.17 -33.99
CA ASP A 207 8.63 8.91 -33.30
C ASP A 207 8.79 8.53 -31.81
N PHE A 208 10.03 8.51 -31.30
CA PHE A 208 10.34 8.24 -29.90
C PHE A 208 10.59 9.55 -29.16
N PHE A 209 9.77 9.82 -28.16
CA PHE A 209 9.90 10.98 -27.28
C PHE A 209 10.54 10.57 -25.96
N TRP A 210 11.17 11.52 -25.28
CA TRP A 210 11.59 11.29 -23.90
C TRP A 210 10.35 11.04 -23.03
N PRO A 211 10.26 9.89 -22.33
CA PRO A 211 9.18 9.67 -21.38
C PRO A 211 9.29 10.68 -20.24
N GLY A 212 8.14 10.99 -19.63
CA GLY A 212 8.10 11.82 -18.43
C GLY A 212 8.89 11.18 -17.30
N GLY A 213 9.83 11.92 -16.71
CA GLY A 213 10.66 11.44 -15.60
C GLY A 213 11.43 12.56 -14.91
N ASN A 214 12.25 12.17 -13.93
CA ASN A 214 13.07 13.06 -13.10
C ASN A 214 14.57 12.80 -13.32
N PHE A 215 15.13 13.40 -14.38
CA PHE A 215 16.54 13.26 -14.72
C PHE A 215 17.01 14.44 -15.58
N CYS A 216 18.33 14.53 -15.75
CA CYS A 216 18.98 15.46 -16.67
C CYS A 216 19.80 14.73 -17.73
N VAL A 217 20.01 15.41 -18.85
CA VAL A 217 20.95 15.07 -19.92
C VAL A 217 21.81 16.30 -20.20
N HIS A 218 22.93 16.12 -20.88
CA HIS A 218 23.68 17.25 -21.42
C HIS A 218 22.96 17.83 -22.65
N ARG A 219 22.95 19.16 -22.75
CA ARG A 219 22.40 19.85 -23.93
C ARG A 219 23.31 19.63 -25.14
N LYS A 220 22.73 19.56 -26.33
CA LYS A 220 23.45 19.52 -27.59
C LYS A 220 22.64 20.26 -28.66
N GLY A 221 23.31 21.03 -29.50
CA GLY A 221 22.66 21.68 -30.64
C GLY A 221 21.95 22.99 -30.32
N GLY A 222 22.25 23.60 -29.17
CA GLY A 222 21.82 24.94 -28.78
C GLY A 222 20.52 25.02 -27.97
N GLU A 223 19.67 24.00 -28.05
CA GLU A 223 18.35 23.98 -27.42
C GLU A 223 18.10 22.66 -26.69
N CYS A 224 17.20 22.68 -25.69
CA CYS A 224 16.83 21.48 -24.95
C CYS A 224 15.76 20.67 -25.68
N PRO A 225 15.74 19.33 -25.54
CA PRO A 225 14.63 18.52 -26.02
C PRO A 225 13.30 18.96 -25.41
N ASP A 226 12.21 18.69 -26.12
CA ASP A 226 10.86 19.02 -25.67
C ASP A 226 10.60 18.53 -24.24
N GLY A 227 10.27 19.47 -23.38
CA GLY A 227 9.93 19.21 -21.98
C GLY A 227 11.05 19.27 -20.97
N PHE A 228 12.26 19.57 -21.41
CA PHE A 228 13.38 19.88 -20.54
C PHE A 228 13.56 21.40 -20.40
N THR A 229 14.09 21.81 -19.25
CA THR A 229 14.51 23.18 -18.94
C THR A 229 16.04 23.26 -18.94
N ASP A 230 16.60 24.36 -19.43
CA ASP A 230 18.04 24.55 -19.51
C ASP A 230 18.68 24.92 -18.16
N GLY A 231 19.97 24.64 -18.06
CA GLY A 231 20.83 25.08 -16.98
C GLY A 231 22.29 24.78 -17.30
N PHE A 232 23.19 25.22 -16.43
CA PHE A 232 24.63 25.06 -16.64
C PHE A 232 25.38 24.87 -15.33
N VAL A 233 26.56 24.27 -15.45
CA VAL A 233 27.59 24.23 -14.39
C VAL A 233 28.92 24.61 -15.02
N GLN A 234 29.58 25.59 -14.45
CA GLN A 234 30.90 26.06 -14.83
C GLN A 234 31.88 25.77 -13.71
N TYR A 235 32.94 25.07 -14.07
CA TYR A 235 34.07 24.73 -13.22
C TYR A 235 35.18 25.74 -13.46
N ASP A 236 35.87 26.12 -12.38
CA ASP A 236 37.07 26.93 -12.44
C ASP A 236 38.26 25.97 -12.55
N ASP A 237 38.81 25.86 -13.77
CA ASP A 237 39.82 24.88 -14.13
C ASP A 237 41.22 25.50 -14.08
N ARG A 238 42.25 24.64 -14.01
CA ARG A 238 43.62 25.10 -14.15
C ARG A 238 43.88 25.46 -15.62
N ALA A 239 44.10 26.74 -15.88
CA ALA A 239 44.39 27.27 -17.22
C ALA A 239 45.40 26.38 -17.99
N ASP A 240 45.02 26.02 -19.22
CA ASP A 240 45.87 25.42 -20.27
C ASP A 240 46.21 23.91 -20.23
N THR A 241 45.44 23.06 -19.53
CA THR A 241 45.76 21.60 -19.46
C THR A 241 44.63 20.63 -19.80
N GLY A 242 43.43 21.12 -20.11
CA GLY A 242 42.31 20.28 -20.53
C GLY A 242 42.46 19.73 -21.96
N THR A 243 41.99 18.51 -22.20
CA THR A 243 41.97 17.91 -23.55
C THR A 243 40.55 17.55 -23.97
N SER A 244 40.31 17.51 -25.28
CA SER A 244 39.00 17.22 -25.84
C SER A 244 39.12 16.41 -27.11
N SER A 245 38.21 15.45 -27.30
CA SER A 245 38.21 14.53 -28.44
C SER A 245 36.79 14.17 -28.85
N GLY A 246 36.58 13.91 -30.13
CA GLY A 246 35.30 13.46 -30.69
C GLY A 246 34.16 14.48 -30.51
N ASP A 247 32.95 13.97 -30.40
CA ASP A 247 31.74 14.78 -30.27
C ASP A 247 31.44 15.11 -28.81
N LEU A 248 31.22 16.40 -28.53
CA LEU A 248 30.94 16.91 -27.20
C LEU A 248 29.52 17.47 -27.08
N PRO A 249 28.95 17.49 -25.86
CA PRO A 249 27.78 18.32 -25.58
C PRO A 249 28.06 19.81 -25.78
N ASP A 250 27.02 20.63 -25.66
CA ASP A 250 27.18 22.08 -25.65
C ASP A 250 27.91 22.52 -24.38
N GLY A 251 28.83 23.47 -24.54
CA GLY A 251 29.66 23.95 -23.45
C GLY A 251 30.75 24.91 -23.90
N VAL A 252 31.57 25.32 -22.93
CA VAL A 252 32.80 26.08 -23.15
C VAL A 252 33.95 25.20 -22.68
N TYR A 253 34.94 24.95 -23.55
CA TYR A 253 36.02 23.99 -23.32
C TYR A 253 37.43 24.59 -23.47
N SER A 254 37.51 25.92 -23.42
CA SER A 254 38.76 26.69 -23.46
C SER A 254 39.45 26.65 -22.08
N GLU A 255 39.45 27.76 -21.35
CA GLU A 255 40.06 27.89 -20.03
C GLU A 255 39.23 27.22 -18.94
N ASP A 256 38.00 27.70 -18.70
CA ASP A 256 37.07 27.12 -17.73
C ASP A 256 36.05 26.21 -18.41
N THR A 257 35.97 24.95 -17.94
CA THR A 257 34.98 24.01 -18.46
C THR A 257 33.59 24.38 -17.98
N ARG A 258 32.71 24.66 -18.94
CA ARG A 258 31.27 24.83 -18.70
C ARG A 258 30.50 23.77 -19.46
N PHE A 259 29.61 23.07 -18.76
CA PHE A 259 28.65 22.16 -19.37
C PHE A 259 27.25 22.75 -19.33
N GLU A 260 26.54 22.59 -20.43
CA GLU A 260 25.11 22.91 -20.53
C GLU A 260 24.29 21.64 -20.33
N TYR A 261 23.18 21.78 -19.62
CA TYR A 261 22.29 20.69 -19.22
C TYR A 261 20.86 20.99 -19.62
N CYS A 262 20.11 19.91 -19.77
CA CYS A 262 18.67 19.90 -19.92
C CYS A 262 18.11 18.97 -18.85
N CYS A 263 17.25 19.49 -17.98
CA CYS A 263 16.64 18.74 -16.88
C CYS A 263 15.12 18.71 -17.03
N GLN A 264 14.48 17.58 -16.71
CA GLN A 264 13.03 17.48 -16.62
C GLN A 264 12.58 16.96 -15.24
N SER A 265 11.36 17.36 -14.86
CA SER A 265 10.70 16.98 -13.60
C SER A 265 9.20 16.72 -13.82
N ARG A 266 8.89 16.00 -14.91
CA ARG A 266 7.51 15.77 -15.39
C ARG A 266 6.93 14.42 -14.94
N GLY A 267 7.62 13.71 -14.06
CA GLY A 267 7.21 12.38 -13.61
C GLY A 267 7.62 12.10 -12.17
N PHE A 268 7.44 10.85 -11.76
CA PHE A 268 7.89 10.37 -10.46
C PHE A 268 9.03 9.41 -10.65
N SER A 269 10.06 9.51 -9.80
CA SER A 269 11.20 8.60 -9.83
C SER A 269 10.81 7.12 -9.71
N GLY A 270 9.74 6.79 -8.99
CA GLY A 270 9.22 5.43 -8.87
C GLY A 270 8.38 4.92 -10.05
N GLN A 271 8.05 5.76 -11.03
CA GLN A 271 7.34 5.35 -12.24
C GLN A 271 8.36 4.97 -13.32
N GLU A 272 8.38 3.71 -13.72
CA GLU A 272 9.31 3.23 -14.75
C GLU A 272 9.16 3.98 -16.07
N MET A 273 10.30 4.41 -16.62
CA MET A 273 10.44 4.88 -17.99
C MET A 273 10.67 3.71 -18.94
N ASN A 274 10.08 3.80 -20.14
CA ASN A 274 10.30 2.84 -21.21
C ASN A 274 11.49 3.28 -22.07
N LEU A 275 12.68 2.80 -21.74
CA LEU A 275 13.91 2.98 -22.52
C LEU A 275 14.52 1.61 -22.84
N PRO A 276 15.37 1.50 -23.88
CA PRO A 276 16.05 0.24 -24.19
C PRO A 276 16.82 -0.30 -22.98
N SER A 277 16.54 -1.54 -22.57
CA SER A 277 17.06 -2.13 -21.33
C SER A 277 18.25 -3.07 -21.53
N ARG A 278 18.65 -3.32 -22.80
CA ARG A 278 19.59 -4.39 -23.15
C ARG A 278 21.07 -4.08 -22.92
N LYS A 279 21.44 -2.81 -22.77
CA LYS A 279 22.81 -2.40 -22.45
C LYS A 279 22.82 -1.35 -21.35
N PRO A 280 23.89 -1.32 -20.53
CA PRO A 280 24.01 -0.31 -19.50
C PRO A 280 24.06 1.12 -20.06
N PHE A 281 23.49 2.06 -19.31
CA PHE A 281 23.56 3.48 -19.62
C PHE A 281 23.51 4.32 -18.35
N VAL A 282 23.75 5.62 -18.48
CA VAL A 282 23.79 6.54 -17.34
C VAL A 282 22.96 7.79 -17.65
N LEU A 283 22.10 8.19 -16.72
CA LEU A 283 21.44 9.49 -16.73
C LEU A 283 21.97 10.37 -15.59
N LEU A 284 21.91 11.69 -15.75
CA LEU A 284 22.28 12.59 -14.66
C LEU A 284 21.10 12.73 -13.70
N HIS A 285 21.38 12.65 -12.40
CA HIS A 285 20.37 12.69 -11.36
C HIS A 285 19.81 14.11 -11.18
N ASN A 286 18.49 14.27 -11.07
CA ASN A 286 17.85 15.58 -10.95
C ASN A 286 17.85 16.19 -9.53
N GLY A 287 18.92 15.95 -8.74
CA GLY A 287 19.14 16.50 -7.39
C GLY A 287 18.15 16.18 -6.24
N GLN A 288 16.86 15.90 -6.48
CA GLN A 288 15.80 15.95 -5.44
C GLN A 288 15.22 14.60 -5.00
N ASP A 289 15.27 13.56 -5.85
CA ASP A 289 14.60 12.28 -5.61
C ASP A 289 15.57 11.08 -5.53
N ASN A 290 15.05 9.84 -5.56
CA ASN A 290 15.81 8.66 -5.93
C ASN A 290 16.07 8.64 -7.44
N CYS A 291 16.94 7.73 -7.88
CA CYS A 291 17.11 7.47 -9.32
C CYS A 291 15.77 7.14 -9.98
N GLN A 292 15.54 7.78 -11.12
CA GLN A 292 14.40 7.52 -11.99
C GLN A 292 14.43 6.06 -12.42
N GLN A 293 13.38 5.28 -12.11
CA GLN A 293 13.30 3.88 -12.50
C GLN A 293 13.17 3.73 -14.01
N VAL A 294 13.84 2.72 -14.56
CA VAL A 294 13.78 2.33 -15.98
C VAL A 294 13.36 0.88 -16.02
N ARG A 295 12.33 0.59 -16.80
CA ARG A 295 11.80 -0.76 -16.95
C ARG A 295 12.89 -1.74 -17.39
N GLY A 296 12.96 -2.88 -16.72
CA GLY A 296 13.92 -3.94 -17.04
C GLY A 296 15.38 -3.59 -16.71
N MET A 297 15.62 -2.61 -15.84
CA MET A 297 16.97 -2.25 -15.40
C MET A 297 17.02 -1.94 -13.91
N HIS A 298 18.12 -2.33 -13.28
CA HIS A 298 18.46 -1.90 -11.93
C HIS A 298 19.18 -0.56 -11.96
N SER A 299 18.78 0.35 -11.08
CA SER A 299 19.39 1.68 -10.98
C SER A 299 20.26 1.79 -9.73
N ARG A 300 21.48 2.30 -9.88
CA ARG A 300 22.38 2.65 -8.76
C ARG A 300 22.79 4.10 -8.82
N GLN A 301 22.78 4.77 -7.67
CA GLN A 301 23.24 6.15 -7.57
C GLN A 301 24.77 6.21 -7.44
N LEU A 302 25.42 6.94 -8.35
CA LEU A 302 26.83 7.28 -8.30
C LEU A 302 26.99 8.75 -7.93
N HIS A 303 28.18 9.14 -7.45
CA HIS A 303 28.49 10.55 -7.27
C HIS A 303 29.93 10.89 -7.68
N LEU A 304 30.09 12.08 -8.26
CA LEU A 304 31.38 12.70 -8.56
C LEU A 304 31.40 14.08 -7.90
N LYS A 305 32.48 14.36 -7.18
CA LYS A 305 32.80 15.68 -6.66
C LYS A 305 34.01 16.21 -7.40
N VAL A 306 33.86 17.37 -8.01
CA VAL A 306 34.92 18.03 -8.76
C VAL A 306 35.24 19.37 -8.11
N ALA A 307 36.48 19.51 -7.64
CA ALA A 307 36.99 20.72 -7.04
C ALA A 307 37.30 21.79 -8.09
N ASN A 308 37.10 23.04 -7.69
CA ASN A 308 37.54 24.21 -8.42
C ASN A 308 38.96 24.60 -7.98
N VAL A 309 39.66 25.35 -8.82
CA VAL A 309 40.95 25.96 -8.49
C VAL A 309 40.86 26.84 -7.23
N LYS A 310 41.94 26.89 -6.43
CA LYS A 310 41.96 27.50 -5.08
C LYS A 310 42.48 28.96 -5.04
N VAL A 311 42.55 29.65 -6.18
CA VAL A 311 43.32 30.91 -6.30
C VAL A 311 42.45 32.15 -5.98
N ASN A 312 43.10 33.21 -5.47
CA ASN A 312 42.52 34.52 -5.09
C ASN A 312 42.05 35.41 -6.26
N ASP A 313 41.96 34.88 -7.48
CA ASP A 313 41.37 35.62 -8.60
C ASP A 313 39.86 35.37 -8.61
N THR A 314 39.06 36.23 -9.23
CA THR A 314 37.59 36.14 -9.19
C THR A 314 37.10 34.74 -9.57
N THR A 315 36.65 33.95 -8.60
CA THR A 315 36.19 32.56 -8.82
C THR A 315 35.10 32.54 -9.90
N LEU A 316 35.40 31.90 -11.04
CA LEU A 316 34.47 31.79 -12.17
C LEU A 316 33.52 30.59 -12.04
N ALA A 317 33.75 29.74 -11.02
CA ALA A 317 32.86 28.65 -10.65
C ALA A 317 31.44 29.16 -10.41
N SER A 318 30.50 28.69 -11.22
CA SER A 318 29.11 29.15 -11.16
C SER A 318 28.17 28.07 -11.68
N SER A 319 26.92 28.14 -11.25
CA SER A 319 25.85 27.34 -11.84
C SER A 319 24.59 28.18 -11.95
N GLY A 320 23.71 27.80 -12.88
CA GLY A 320 22.47 28.52 -13.13
C GLY A 320 21.47 27.65 -13.85
N GLY A 321 20.21 28.10 -13.88
CA GLY A 321 19.10 27.32 -14.42
C GLY A 321 18.92 25.97 -13.70
N HIS A 322 18.29 25.01 -14.38
CA HIS A 322 18.04 23.68 -13.84
C HIS A 322 19.20 22.74 -14.21
N ASN A 323 19.95 22.28 -13.21
CA ASN A 323 21.17 21.49 -13.42
C ASN A 323 21.32 20.39 -12.34
N PRO A 324 22.11 19.33 -12.60
CA PRO A 324 22.20 18.15 -11.73
C PRO A 324 23.19 18.31 -10.55
N SER A 325 23.88 19.45 -10.45
CA SER A 325 25.00 19.61 -9.52
C SER A 325 24.65 20.51 -8.34
N LYS A 326 25.15 20.13 -7.16
CA LYS A 326 25.07 20.95 -5.95
C LYS A 326 26.45 21.53 -5.64
N TYR A 327 26.53 22.84 -5.46
CA TYR A 327 27.76 23.50 -5.02
C TYR A 327 28.01 23.25 -3.51
N GLU A 328 29.20 22.76 -3.16
CA GLU A 328 29.66 22.58 -1.78
C GLU A 328 30.63 23.73 -1.39
N GLU A 329 30.08 24.86 -0.95
CA GLU A 329 30.83 26.09 -0.62
C GLU A 329 32.07 25.84 0.26
N ARG A 330 31.91 25.05 1.33
CA ARG A 330 33.00 24.74 2.29
C ARG A 330 34.22 24.10 1.64
N HIS A 331 34.03 23.35 0.55
CA HIS A 331 35.10 22.61 -0.12
C HIS A 331 35.43 23.18 -1.51
N ASN A 332 34.77 24.27 -1.92
CA ASN A 332 34.90 24.86 -3.26
C ASN A 332 34.83 23.81 -4.39
N ARG A 333 33.72 23.05 -4.44
CA ARG A 333 33.55 21.96 -5.41
C ARG A 333 32.09 21.72 -5.74
N PHE A 334 31.80 21.14 -6.90
CA PHE A 334 30.47 20.68 -7.26
C PHE A 334 30.32 19.19 -7.01
N LEU A 335 29.19 18.79 -6.43
CA LEU A 335 28.73 17.41 -6.30
C LEU A 335 27.69 17.14 -7.39
N THR A 336 28.00 16.25 -8.32
CA THR A 336 27.07 15.73 -9.33
C THR A 336 26.72 14.29 -9.00
N ARG A 337 25.43 13.97 -9.03
CA ARG A 337 24.94 12.59 -8.89
C ARG A 337 24.51 12.03 -10.24
N TYR A 338 24.67 10.74 -10.40
CA TYR A 338 24.32 10.01 -11.61
C TYR A 338 23.51 8.78 -11.25
N CYS A 339 22.70 8.32 -12.19
CA CYS A 339 21.99 7.05 -12.12
C CYS A 339 22.59 6.13 -13.16
N SER A 340 23.30 5.10 -12.69
CA SER A 340 23.81 4.01 -13.52
C SER A 340 22.74 2.95 -13.64
N TYR A 341 22.42 2.54 -14.86
CA TYR A 341 21.40 1.54 -15.15
C TYR A 341 22.06 0.28 -15.69
N THR A 342 21.81 -0.84 -15.03
CA THR A 342 22.29 -2.17 -15.44
C THR A 342 21.12 -3.01 -15.93
N PRO A 343 21.24 -3.73 -17.07
CA PRO A 343 20.20 -4.63 -17.54
C PRO A 343 19.80 -5.65 -16.48
N ALA A 344 18.49 -5.79 -16.24
CA ALA A 344 17.93 -6.82 -15.39
C ALA A 344 17.37 -7.98 -16.24
N THR A 345 17.42 -9.19 -15.66
CA THR A 345 16.87 -10.41 -16.24
C THR A 345 15.37 -10.48 -15.91
N ILE A 346 14.53 -10.19 -16.91
CA ILE A 346 13.07 -10.10 -16.80
C ILE A 346 12.32 -11.28 -17.43
N ASP A 347 13.01 -12.32 -17.90
CA ASP A 347 12.38 -13.46 -18.60
C ASP A 347 11.70 -14.49 -17.67
N CYS A 348 11.71 -14.21 -16.38
CA CYS A 348 11.12 -14.97 -15.30
C CYS A 348 9.76 -14.43 -14.84
N GLY A 349 9.03 -15.24 -14.09
CA GLY A 349 7.69 -14.88 -13.62
C GLY A 349 6.55 -15.51 -14.41
N ASP A 350 5.36 -15.50 -13.82
CA ASP A 350 4.13 -16.04 -14.43
C ASP A 350 2.84 -15.44 -13.83
N ILE A 351 1.71 -15.69 -14.49
CA ILE A 351 0.37 -15.41 -13.95
C ILE A 351 -0.34 -16.73 -13.67
N PHE A 352 -0.79 -16.91 -12.42
CA PHE A 352 -1.52 -18.09 -11.99
C PHE A 352 -2.96 -17.74 -11.64
N GLU A 353 -3.89 -18.58 -12.07
CA GLU A 353 -5.30 -18.52 -11.68
C GLU A 353 -5.63 -19.68 -10.76
N VAL A 354 -6.17 -19.38 -9.58
CA VAL A 354 -6.72 -20.37 -8.64
C VAL A 354 -8.22 -20.18 -8.53
N ASN A 355 -8.94 -21.27 -8.33
CA ASN A 355 -10.40 -21.29 -8.21
C ASN A 355 -10.83 -22.53 -7.40
N PRO A 356 -12.11 -22.70 -7.02
CA PRO A 356 -12.53 -23.84 -6.21
C PRO A 356 -12.20 -25.23 -6.81
N SER A 357 -12.05 -25.35 -8.13
CA SER A 357 -11.65 -26.62 -8.79
C SER A 357 -10.13 -26.84 -8.81
N ASN A 358 -9.34 -25.76 -8.74
CA ASN A 358 -7.89 -25.78 -8.62
C ASN A 358 -7.47 -24.73 -7.57
N PRO A 359 -7.63 -25.04 -6.27
CA PRO A 359 -7.56 -24.04 -5.22
C PRO A 359 -6.14 -23.67 -4.81
N GLU A 360 -5.11 -24.31 -5.36
CA GLU A 360 -3.73 -24.13 -4.92
C GLU A 360 -2.76 -24.10 -6.10
N VAL A 361 -1.72 -23.28 -5.97
CA VAL A 361 -0.58 -23.27 -6.87
C VAL A 361 0.71 -23.20 -6.06
N THR A 362 1.72 -23.97 -6.48
CA THR A 362 3.07 -23.90 -5.93
C THR A 362 4.06 -23.59 -7.05
N PHE A 363 4.95 -22.64 -6.83
CA PHE A 363 5.95 -22.21 -7.81
C PHE A 363 7.24 -21.75 -7.12
N SER A 364 8.36 -21.81 -7.85
CA SER A 364 9.67 -21.41 -7.34
C SER A 364 10.24 -20.27 -8.19
N SER A 365 11.00 -19.40 -7.55
CA SER A 365 11.82 -18.43 -8.26
C SER A 365 13.05 -19.12 -8.90
N PRO A 366 13.58 -18.59 -10.01
CA PRO A 366 14.91 -18.97 -10.45
C PRO A 366 15.98 -18.50 -9.43
N ILE A 367 17.16 -19.10 -9.51
CA ILE A 367 18.39 -18.58 -8.88
C ILE A 367 19.17 -17.87 -9.97
N GLY A 368 19.58 -16.63 -9.72
CA GLY A 368 20.30 -15.84 -10.70
C GLY A 368 20.67 -14.44 -10.22
N SER A 369 21.57 -13.82 -10.98
CA SER A 369 22.01 -12.46 -10.80
C SER A 369 21.15 -11.47 -11.57
N GLU A 370 21.03 -10.26 -11.03
CA GLU A 370 20.29 -9.15 -11.67
C GLU A 370 18.85 -9.55 -12.05
N LEU A 371 18.19 -10.43 -11.29
CA LEU A 371 16.82 -10.86 -11.57
C LEU A 371 15.85 -9.73 -11.27
N GLU A 372 14.79 -9.64 -12.08
CA GLU A 372 13.67 -8.72 -11.87
C GLU A 372 12.39 -9.44 -12.32
N CYS A 373 11.92 -10.34 -11.46
CA CYS A 373 10.85 -11.30 -11.75
C CYS A 373 9.53 -10.91 -11.11
N TYR A 374 8.42 -11.22 -11.78
CA TYR A 374 7.08 -10.88 -11.32
C TYR A 374 6.14 -12.08 -11.36
N TRP A 375 5.36 -12.29 -10.28
CA TRP A 375 4.30 -13.30 -10.26
C TRP A 375 2.98 -12.67 -9.84
N LEU A 376 1.92 -12.92 -10.60
CA LEU A 376 0.56 -12.53 -10.24
C LEU A 376 -0.29 -13.77 -10.00
N ILE A 377 -0.87 -13.89 -8.82
CA ILE A 377 -1.83 -14.95 -8.49
C ILE A 377 -3.19 -14.30 -8.30
N LYS A 378 -4.20 -14.81 -9.00
CA LYS A 378 -5.56 -14.28 -8.99
C LYS A 378 -6.60 -15.36 -8.71
N ALA A 379 -7.62 -14.99 -7.94
CA ALA A 379 -8.82 -15.75 -7.64
C ALA A 379 -10.07 -15.02 -8.18
N PRO A 380 -11.26 -15.64 -8.18
CA PRO A 380 -12.52 -14.95 -8.43
C PRO A 380 -12.74 -13.74 -7.50
N ALA A 381 -13.50 -12.75 -7.96
CA ALA A 381 -13.77 -11.55 -7.16
C ALA A 381 -14.52 -11.89 -5.86
N GLY A 382 -14.11 -11.28 -4.75
CA GLY A 382 -14.66 -11.54 -3.42
C GLY A 382 -13.89 -12.60 -2.62
N GLU A 383 -13.12 -13.44 -3.30
CA GLU A 383 -12.28 -14.47 -2.68
C GLU A 383 -10.99 -13.90 -2.07
N ARG A 384 -10.33 -14.70 -1.21
CA ARG A 384 -9.05 -14.34 -0.59
C ARG A 384 -8.03 -15.44 -0.78
N LEU A 385 -6.77 -15.06 -0.69
CA LEU A 385 -5.62 -15.91 -0.95
C LEU A 385 -4.73 -15.97 0.28
N GLN A 386 -4.25 -17.17 0.58
CA GLN A 386 -3.23 -17.46 1.56
C GLN A 386 -1.90 -17.68 0.84
N LEU A 387 -0.84 -17.01 1.28
CA LEU A 387 0.54 -17.18 0.82
C LEU A 387 1.41 -17.69 1.96
N ASP A 388 2.11 -18.78 1.67
CA ASP A 388 3.20 -19.32 2.49
C ASP A 388 4.42 -19.62 1.62
N PHE A 389 5.60 -19.65 2.24
CA PHE A 389 6.83 -20.05 1.58
C PHE A 389 7.33 -21.38 2.18
N THR A 390 7.54 -22.38 1.32
CA THR A 390 8.14 -23.66 1.71
C THR A 390 9.66 -23.58 1.73
N THR A 391 10.24 -22.78 0.84
CA THR A 391 11.64 -22.34 0.91
C THR A 391 11.71 -20.82 0.82
N PHE A 392 12.57 -20.21 1.64
CA PHE A 392 12.77 -18.77 1.66
C PHE A 392 14.23 -18.46 1.98
N ASN A 393 14.97 -17.95 1.02
CA ASN A 393 16.35 -17.52 1.19
C ASN A 393 16.59 -16.30 0.31
N ILE A 394 16.50 -15.10 0.87
CA ILE A 394 16.68 -13.85 0.16
C ILE A 394 17.81 -13.08 0.85
N ALA A 395 18.81 -12.64 0.10
CA ALA A 395 20.04 -12.08 0.65
C ALA A 395 19.78 -10.82 1.49
N GLY A 396 20.44 -10.76 2.65
CA GLY A 396 20.31 -9.67 3.61
C GLY A 396 19.73 -10.14 4.93
N SER A 397 19.24 -9.19 5.72
CA SER A 397 18.58 -9.47 7.01
C SER A 397 17.34 -8.60 7.14
N PRO A 398 16.31 -9.03 7.87
CA PRO A 398 15.08 -8.24 8.03
C PRO A 398 15.37 -6.77 8.37
N GLY A 399 14.88 -5.85 7.54
CA GLY A 399 15.11 -4.39 7.68
C GLY A 399 16.36 -3.84 6.98
N SER A 400 17.25 -4.70 6.47
CA SER A 400 18.44 -4.34 5.68
C SER A 400 18.66 -5.39 4.59
N CYS A 401 17.81 -5.34 3.57
CA CYS A 401 17.82 -6.28 2.46
C CYS A 401 18.91 -5.95 1.45
N ALA A 402 19.63 -6.98 1.00
CA ALA A 402 20.58 -6.87 -0.11
C ALA A 402 19.87 -7.20 -1.43
N ASP A 403 19.04 -8.25 -1.41
CA ASP A 403 18.05 -8.56 -2.44
C ASP A 403 16.65 -8.39 -1.89
N GLU A 404 15.67 -8.18 -2.75
CA GLU A 404 14.34 -7.76 -2.36
C GLU A 404 13.27 -8.73 -2.86
N LEU A 405 12.54 -9.37 -1.94
CA LEU A 405 11.24 -9.97 -2.25
C LEU A 405 10.12 -9.06 -1.79
N GLU A 406 9.46 -8.39 -2.72
CA GLU A 406 8.31 -7.54 -2.46
C GLU A 406 7.02 -8.36 -2.60
N VAL A 407 6.19 -8.35 -1.55
CA VAL A 407 4.89 -9.05 -1.52
C VAL A 407 3.76 -8.02 -1.45
N ARG A 408 2.88 -8.02 -2.46
CA ARG A 408 1.72 -7.14 -2.60
C ARG A 408 0.43 -7.94 -2.55
N TYR A 409 -0.24 -7.94 -1.40
CA TYR A 409 -1.44 -8.75 -1.15
C TYR A 409 -2.68 -7.91 -0.79
N SER A 410 -2.57 -6.60 -0.93
CA SER A 410 -3.69 -5.67 -0.74
C SER A 410 -4.13 -5.08 -2.08
N ARG A 411 -3.16 -4.47 -2.80
CA ARG A 411 -3.34 -3.77 -4.06
C ARG A 411 -2.10 -3.98 -4.95
N PRO A 412 -2.16 -4.87 -5.94
CA PRO A 412 -1.00 -5.23 -6.77
C PRO A 412 -0.28 -4.06 -7.47
N GLY A 413 -1.01 -2.99 -7.78
CA GLY A 413 -0.48 -1.77 -8.41
C GLY A 413 0.26 -0.82 -7.46
N GLN A 414 0.28 -1.10 -6.15
CA GLN A 414 0.99 -0.28 -5.16
C GLN A 414 2.16 -1.03 -4.55
N PRO A 415 3.22 -0.31 -4.12
CA PRO A 415 4.31 -0.92 -3.38
C PRO A 415 3.80 -1.72 -2.18
N GLY A 416 4.30 -2.94 -2.08
CA GLY A 416 4.06 -3.88 -0.99
C GLY A 416 5.14 -3.76 0.07
N ARG A 417 5.26 -4.82 0.88
CA ARG A 417 6.33 -4.95 1.85
C ARG A 417 7.49 -5.73 1.24
N THR A 418 8.69 -5.26 1.48
CA THR A 418 9.94 -5.95 1.11
C THR A 418 10.40 -6.86 2.25
N TYR A 419 10.78 -8.07 1.89
CA TYR A 419 11.24 -9.11 2.79
C TYR A 419 12.56 -9.70 2.32
N CYS A 420 13.41 -10.05 3.29
CA CYS A 420 14.67 -10.74 3.09
C CYS A 420 15.05 -11.55 4.34
N GLY A 421 16.05 -12.42 4.21
CA GLY A 421 16.49 -13.36 5.24
C GLY A 421 16.33 -14.81 4.81
N SER A 422 16.54 -15.74 5.75
CA SER A 422 16.54 -17.19 5.50
C SER A 422 15.35 -17.94 6.12
N SER A 423 14.38 -17.21 6.67
CA SER A 423 13.16 -17.80 7.22
C SER A 423 11.94 -16.92 6.91
N TRP A 424 10.81 -17.60 6.77
CA TRP A 424 9.50 -17.00 6.63
C TRP A 424 8.56 -17.68 7.61
N GLU A 425 8.19 -16.97 8.67
CA GLU A 425 7.43 -17.58 9.77
C GLU A 425 5.95 -17.23 9.76
N LYS A 426 5.54 -16.21 8.97
CA LYS A 426 4.19 -15.65 9.00
C LYS A 426 3.38 -15.99 7.75
N THR A 427 2.22 -16.61 7.90
CA THR A 427 1.27 -16.73 6.78
C THR A 427 0.73 -15.36 6.38
N THR A 428 0.72 -15.07 5.08
CA THR A 428 0.14 -13.82 4.53
C THR A 428 -1.21 -14.09 3.92
N ILE A 429 -2.23 -13.40 4.40
CA ILE A 429 -3.59 -13.47 3.85
C ILE A 429 -3.88 -12.17 3.09
N SER A 430 -4.28 -12.29 1.83
CA SER A 430 -4.64 -11.14 1.01
C SER A 430 -5.92 -10.46 1.52
N ILE A 431 -6.09 -9.19 1.18
CA ILE A 431 -7.34 -8.47 1.45
C ILE A 431 -8.39 -8.78 0.37
N ASN A 432 -7.93 -8.81 -0.88
CA ASN A 432 -8.74 -9.09 -2.06
C ASN A 432 -8.32 -10.42 -2.69
N ASN A 433 -8.75 -10.66 -3.92
CA ASN A 433 -8.55 -11.88 -4.68
C ASN A 433 -7.20 -11.95 -5.42
N THR A 434 -6.18 -11.18 -5.03
CA THR A 434 -4.90 -11.13 -5.75
C THR A 434 -3.69 -11.03 -4.82
N ILE A 435 -2.62 -11.74 -5.18
CA ILE A 435 -1.28 -11.59 -4.59
C ILE A 435 -0.30 -11.35 -5.75
N HIS A 436 0.55 -10.34 -5.62
CA HIS A 436 1.59 -10.03 -6.58
C HIS A 436 2.95 -10.02 -5.91
N LEU A 437 3.89 -10.78 -6.44
CA LEU A 437 5.25 -10.91 -5.95
C LEU A 437 6.22 -10.29 -6.93
N ARG A 438 7.25 -9.61 -6.42
CA ARG A 438 8.40 -9.14 -7.20
C ARG A 438 9.69 -9.58 -6.52
N LEU A 439 10.54 -10.30 -7.25
CA LEU A 439 11.89 -10.62 -6.79
C LEU A 439 12.90 -9.80 -7.58
N SER A 440 13.70 -9.01 -6.86
CA SER A 440 14.81 -8.23 -7.41
C SER A 440 16.12 -8.70 -6.76
N THR A 441 17.08 -9.16 -7.55
CA THR A 441 18.41 -9.60 -7.07
C THR A 441 19.52 -8.75 -7.65
N TYR A 442 20.62 -8.56 -6.93
CA TYR A 442 21.74 -7.72 -7.34
C TYR A 442 23.07 -8.47 -7.26
N GLY A 443 23.93 -8.27 -8.25
CA GLY A 443 25.20 -8.98 -8.37
C GLY A 443 25.01 -10.50 -8.41
N ASP A 444 26.05 -11.24 -8.07
CA ASP A 444 25.96 -12.70 -7.93
C ASP A 444 25.14 -13.06 -6.69
N SER A 445 23.94 -13.60 -6.91
CA SER A 445 22.97 -13.89 -5.86
C SER A 445 22.48 -15.33 -5.92
N GLU A 446 22.34 -15.92 -4.72
CA GLU A 446 21.73 -17.24 -4.48
C GLU A 446 20.29 -17.10 -3.91
N SER A 447 19.72 -15.91 -4.02
CA SER A 447 18.38 -15.62 -3.52
C SER A 447 17.32 -16.42 -4.27
N HIS A 448 16.49 -17.14 -3.53
CA HIS A 448 15.38 -17.90 -4.07
C HIS A 448 14.29 -18.17 -3.04
N PHE A 449 13.11 -18.50 -3.56
CA PHE A 449 11.99 -18.95 -2.75
C PHE A 449 11.16 -20.00 -3.49
N THR A 450 10.36 -20.75 -2.73
CA THR A 450 9.25 -21.55 -3.25
C THR A 450 8.00 -21.13 -2.50
N ALA A 451 7.03 -20.58 -3.23
CA ALA A 451 5.79 -20.08 -2.69
C ALA A 451 4.66 -21.07 -2.97
N THR A 452 3.76 -21.21 -2.00
CA THR A 452 2.48 -21.89 -2.16
C THR A 452 1.38 -20.87 -1.91
N VAL A 453 0.49 -20.70 -2.88
CA VAL A 453 -0.67 -19.82 -2.77
C VAL A 453 -1.94 -20.65 -2.84
N LYS A 454 -2.80 -20.51 -1.83
CA LYS A 454 -4.07 -21.22 -1.70
C LYS A 454 -5.24 -20.25 -1.71
N LEU A 455 -6.32 -20.64 -2.38
CA LEU A 455 -7.63 -20.04 -2.27
C LEU A 455 -8.20 -20.38 -0.89
N ILE A 456 -8.58 -19.35 -0.13
CA ILE A 456 -9.33 -19.52 1.11
C ILE A 456 -10.80 -19.67 0.71
N GLN A 457 -11.35 -20.87 0.85
CA GLN A 457 -12.73 -21.15 0.48
C GLN A 457 -13.70 -20.71 1.60
N ASP A 458 -14.91 -20.30 1.24
CA ASP A 458 -15.98 -20.00 2.20
C ASP A 458 -16.25 -21.15 3.18
N SER A 459 -16.06 -22.40 2.74
CA SER A 459 -16.19 -23.58 3.61
C SER A 459 -15.11 -23.65 4.70
N GLU A 460 -14.00 -22.94 4.57
CA GLU A 460 -12.93 -22.88 5.58
C GLU A 460 -13.18 -21.74 6.57
N LEU A 461 -14.09 -20.81 6.26
CA LEU A 461 -14.44 -19.71 7.13
C LEU A 461 -15.36 -20.16 8.28
N CYS A 462 -15.13 -19.55 9.43
CA CYS A 462 -15.81 -19.75 10.72
C CYS A 462 -16.84 -18.65 10.96
N TYR A 463 -17.07 -17.85 9.92
CA TYR A 463 -18.03 -16.78 9.83
C TYR A 463 -18.62 -16.79 8.42
N GLU A 464 -19.81 -16.22 8.26
CA GLU A 464 -20.48 -16.16 6.97
C GLU A 464 -19.86 -15.09 6.07
N ALA A 465 -19.37 -15.49 4.89
CA ALA A 465 -18.67 -14.59 3.97
C ALA A 465 -19.59 -13.48 3.46
N SER A 466 -20.84 -13.83 3.14
CA SER A 466 -21.83 -12.89 2.59
C SER A 466 -22.22 -11.78 3.58
N ASP A 467 -22.12 -12.04 4.89
CA ASP A 467 -22.38 -11.05 5.94
C ASP A 467 -21.11 -10.45 6.57
N ARG A 468 -19.92 -10.87 6.08
CA ARG A 468 -18.59 -10.42 6.53
C ARG A 468 -18.33 -10.67 8.02
N GLY A 469 -18.90 -11.73 8.56
CA GLY A 469 -18.82 -12.10 9.97
C GLY A 469 -19.62 -11.20 10.90
N MET A 470 -20.70 -10.64 10.39
CA MET A 470 -21.68 -9.93 11.20
C MET A 470 -22.37 -10.87 12.21
N THR A 471 -22.61 -12.12 11.82
CA THR A 471 -23.15 -13.18 12.68
C THR A 471 -22.08 -13.98 13.43
N TYR A 472 -20.81 -13.57 13.38
CA TYR A 472 -19.76 -14.21 14.15
C TYR A 472 -19.89 -13.91 15.65
N ASP A 473 -20.00 -14.95 16.47
CA ASP A 473 -20.08 -14.87 17.93
C ASP A 473 -19.07 -15.78 18.64
N GLY A 474 -17.96 -16.12 17.98
CA GLY A 474 -16.93 -17.00 18.55
C GLY A 474 -16.08 -16.36 19.66
N ASP A 475 -15.13 -17.13 20.18
CA ASP A 475 -14.34 -16.76 21.37
C ASP A 475 -12.97 -16.12 21.09
N ILE A 476 -12.59 -15.94 19.82
CA ILE A 476 -11.30 -15.32 19.46
C ILE A 476 -11.27 -13.86 19.94
N ASN A 477 -10.21 -13.48 20.63
CA ASN A 477 -10.02 -12.16 21.24
C ASN A 477 -8.62 -11.59 20.99
N PHE A 478 -8.03 -11.96 19.86
CA PHE A 478 -6.79 -11.39 19.35
C PHE A 478 -6.89 -11.21 17.84
N THR A 479 -6.09 -10.29 17.34
CA THR A 479 -6.05 -9.92 15.93
C THR A 479 -5.27 -10.96 15.10
N ARG A 480 -5.25 -10.82 13.78
CA ARG A 480 -4.41 -11.65 12.88
C ARG A 480 -2.91 -11.55 13.16
N ASP A 481 -2.48 -10.53 13.90
CA ASP A 481 -1.09 -10.33 14.35
C ASP A 481 -0.91 -10.71 15.82
N PHE A 482 -1.87 -11.46 16.39
CA PHE A 482 -1.91 -11.91 17.78
C PHE A 482 -1.91 -10.79 18.83
N GLN A 483 -2.14 -9.54 18.42
CA GLN A 483 -2.36 -8.44 19.36
C GLN A 483 -3.67 -8.67 20.13
N PRO A 484 -3.68 -8.62 21.48
CA PRO A 484 -4.88 -8.78 22.29
C PRO A 484 -5.92 -7.69 22.00
N CYS A 485 -7.18 -8.09 21.99
CA CYS A 485 -8.30 -7.17 21.84
C CYS A 485 -8.62 -6.46 23.17
N LEU A 486 -9.06 -5.21 23.06
CA LEU A 486 -9.60 -4.43 24.17
C LEU A 486 -11.09 -4.70 24.38
N PRO A 487 -11.59 -4.63 25.61
CA PRO A 487 -13.00 -4.83 25.88
C PRO A 487 -13.89 -3.76 25.23
N TRP A 488 -14.95 -4.17 24.53
CA TRP A 488 -15.83 -3.26 23.79
C TRP A 488 -16.52 -2.23 24.69
N HIS A 489 -16.83 -2.60 25.94
CA HIS A 489 -17.46 -1.71 26.91
C HIS A 489 -16.53 -0.56 27.33
N GLU A 490 -15.21 -0.73 27.29
CA GLU A 490 -14.25 0.35 27.57
C GLU A 490 -14.13 1.37 26.43
N MET A 491 -14.70 1.05 25.28
CA MET A 491 -14.56 1.81 24.04
C MET A 491 -15.80 2.66 23.77
N THR A 492 -16.50 3.13 24.81
CA THR A 492 -17.75 3.90 24.68
C THR A 492 -17.60 5.23 23.94
N HIS A 493 -16.40 5.82 23.93
CA HIS A 493 -16.05 7.01 23.16
C HIS A 493 -15.74 6.69 21.68
N CYS A 494 -15.59 5.42 21.34
CA CYS A 494 -15.28 4.95 19.99
C CYS A 494 -16.55 4.58 19.21
N PRO A 495 -16.50 4.60 17.87
CA PRO A 495 -17.59 4.09 17.03
C PRO A 495 -17.95 2.62 17.34
N HIS A 496 -19.17 2.18 17.00
CA HIS A 496 -19.61 0.78 17.13
C HIS A 496 -19.45 0.15 18.54
N HIS A 497 -19.59 0.97 19.58
CA HIS A 497 -19.62 0.47 20.96
C HIS A 497 -20.94 -0.26 21.28
N PRO A 498 -21.00 -1.09 22.34
CA PRO A 498 -22.17 -1.91 22.70
C PRO A 498 -23.41 -1.13 23.16
N PHE A 499 -23.43 0.20 23.01
CA PHE A 499 -24.61 1.02 23.29
C PHE A 499 -25.09 1.78 22.04
N ASN A 500 -24.41 1.60 20.91
CA ASN A 500 -24.76 2.26 19.64
C ASN A 500 -25.30 1.31 18.58
N THR A 501 -25.17 0.01 18.78
CA THR A 501 -25.73 -1.00 17.88
C THR A 501 -26.99 -1.58 18.52
N ASP A 502 -27.95 -2.09 17.74
CA ASP A 502 -29.16 -2.72 18.31
C ASP A 502 -29.26 -4.20 18.03
N ILE A 503 -28.54 -4.65 17.02
CA ILE A 503 -28.63 -6.00 16.51
C ILE A 503 -27.75 -6.94 17.37
N PHE A 504 -26.78 -6.38 18.12
CA PHE A 504 -25.63 -7.14 18.61
C PHE A 504 -25.06 -6.70 19.98
N ASN A 505 -25.75 -5.86 20.77
CA ASN A 505 -25.25 -5.39 22.08
C ASN A 505 -24.79 -6.50 23.02
N THR A 506 -25.38 -7.68 22.88
CA THR A 506 -25.07 -8.89 23.64
C THR A 506 -23.91 -9.71 23.10
N ILE A 507 -23.56 -9.60 21.80
CA ILE A 507 -22.38 -10.27 21.23
C ILE A 507 -21.13 -9.40 21.38
N LEU A 508 -21.28 -8.08 21.55
CA LEU A 508 -20.16 -7.15 21.83
C LEU A 508 -19.75 -7.15 23.32
N MET A 509 -19.77 -8.32 23.96
CA MET A 509 -19.42 -8.46 25.38
C MET A 509 -17.97 -8.93 25.55
N GLY A 510 -17.31 -8.45 26.60
CA GLY A 510 -15.88 -8.67 26.79
C GLY A 510 -15.04 -8.07 25.67
N ASN A 511 -13.99 -8.78 25.24
CA ASN A 511 -13.01 -8.33 24.27
C ASN A 511 -12.94 -9.19 22.99
N LYS A 512 -14.02 -9.87 22.62
CA LYS A 512 -14.01 -10.80 21.49
C LYS A 512 -14.04 -10.08 20.14
N CYS A 513 -13.48 -10.69 19.10
CA CYS A 513 -13.53 -10.19 17.73
C CYS A 513 -14.96 -10.21 17.18
N ARG A 514 -15.44 -9.11 16.59
CA ARG A 514 -16.80 -8.97 16.07
C ARG A 514 -16.83 -8.11 14.81
N ASN A 515 -17.89 -8.18 14.02
CA ASN A 515 -18.13 -7.21 12.94
C ASN A 515 -19.52 -6.56 13.07
N PRO A 516 -19.69 -5.57 13.98
CA PRO A 516 -21.01 -4.97 14.23
C PRO A 516 -21.58 -4.16 13.07
N ASP A 517 -20.78 -3.84 12.05
CA ASP A 517 -21.21 -3.10 10.86
C ASP A 517 -20.47 -3.62 9.60
N PRO A 518 -21.12 -4.42 8.75
CA PRO A 518 -20.50 -5.00 7.56
C PRO A 518 -20.13 -3.93 6.52
N ALA A 519 -20.67 -2.71 6.60
CA ALA A 519 -20.25 -1.60 5.73
C ALA A 519 -18.87 -1.05 6.09
N MET A 520 -18.40 -1.29 7.33
CA MET A 520 -17.14 -0.76 7.84
C MET A 520 -16.07 -1.83 8.11
N GLY A 521 -16.34 -3.12 7.87
CA GLY A 521 -15.37 -4.20 8.06
C GLY A 521 -15.39 -5.23 6.93
N PHE A 522 -14.22 -5.75 6.55
CA PHE A 522 -14.10 -6.89 5.63
C PHE A 522 -14.32 -8.26 6.30
N GLN A 523 -14.05 -8.35 7.60
CA GLN A 523 -14.16 -9.56 8.42
C GLN A 523 -14.25 -9.14 9.90
N PRO A 524 -14.41 -10.07 10.87
CA PRO A 524 -14.35 -9.73 12.29
C PRO A 524 -13.08 -8.97 12.69
N TRP A 525 -13.23 -8.00 13.58
CA TRP A 525 -12.17 -7.10 14.05
C TRP A 525 -12.37 -6.77 15.53
N CYS A 526 -11.38 -6.11 16.14
CA CYS A 526 -11.50 -5.59 17.49
C CYS A 526 -10.65 -4.33 17.70
N TYR A 527 -10.93 -3.59 18.78
CA TYR A 527 -10.10 -2.48 19.21
C TYR A 527 -8.81 -2.98 19.84
N THR A 528 -7.70 -2.29 19.58
CA THR A 528 -6.36 -2.62 20.09
C THR A 528 -5.69 -1.46 20.82
N GLU A 529 -6.21 -0.24 20.68
CA GLU A 529 -5.70 0.94 21.38
C GLU A 529 -6.84 1.91 21.72
N LYS A 530 -6.89 2.36 22.98
CA LYS A 530 -8.04 3.06 23.55
C LYS A 530 -8.10 4.54 23.16
N ALA A 531 -7.00 5.27 23.28
CA ALA A 531 -7.01 6.73 23.20
C ALA A 531 -7.41 7.23 21.81
N HIS A 532 -6.97 6.54 20.76
CA HIS A 532 -7.35 6.90 19.39
C HIS A 532 -8.32 5.90 18.77
N CYS A 533 -8.85 4.95 19.53
CA CYS A 533 -9.80 3.94 19.06
C CYS A 533 -9.24 3.11 17.88
N GLN A 534 -7.94 2.78 17.91
CA GLN A 534 -7.33 1.95 16.86
C GLN A 534 -7.92 0.54 16.90
N ARG A 535 -8.15 -0.04 15.71
CA ARG A 535 -8.65 -1.40 15.53
C ARG A 535 -7.80 -2.16 14.52
N ASN A 536 -7.80 -3.48 14.61
CA ASN A 536 -7.19 -4.37 13.63
C ASN A 536 -8.10 -5.57 13.39
N TYR A 537 -7.96 -6.21 12.23
CA TYR A 537 -8.76 -7.36 11.85
C TYR A 537 -8.29 -8.63 12.55
N CYS A 538 -9.23 -9.52 12.81
CA CYS A 538 -8.98 -10.82 13.43
C CYS A 538 -8.97 -11.93 12.39
N ASP A 539 -8.02 -12.85 12.52
CA ASP A 539 -8.12 -14.15 11.88
C ASP A 539 -8.87 -15.10 12.81
N VAL A 540 -10.20 -14.99 12.80
CA VAL A 540 -11.06 -15.77 13.69
C VAL A 540 -11.09 -17.26 13.39
N CYS A 541 -10.45 -17.67 12.29
CA CYS A 541 -10.35 -19.05 11.87
C CYS A 541 -8.99 -19.67 12.08
N LEU A 542 -8.00 -18.86 12.46
CA LEU A 542 -6.62 -19.30 12.61
C LEU A 542 -6.13 -19.96 11.31
N ILE A 543 -6.53 -19.39 10.16
CA ILE A 543 -6.05 -19.81 8.83
C ILE A 543 -4.55 -19.52 8.73
N GLY A 544 -4.13 -18.37 9.24
CA GLY A 544 -2.74 -17.98 9.33
C GLY A 544 -2.00 -18.74 10.43
N SER A 545 -0.76 -19.13 10.12
CA SER A 545 0.14 -19.74 11.09
C SER A 545 0.63 -18.72 12.12
N SER A 546 0.71 -19.14 13.38
CA SER A 546 1.37 -18.38 14.43
C SER A 546 2.88 -18.38 14.27
N TYR A 547 3.53 -17.28 14.67
CA TYR A 547 4.98 -17.08 14.56
C TYR A 547 5.56 -16.47 15.84
N ASP A 548 6.87 -16.62 16.04
CA ASP A 548 7.59 -15.98 17.13
C ASP A 548 8.36 -14.77 16.57
N SER A 549 8.13 -13.60 17.15
CA SER A 549 8.87 -12.38 16.79
C SER A 549 10.23 -12.27 17.49
N ARG A 550 10.54 -13.19 18.41
CA ARG A 550 11.77 -13.24 19.20
C ARG A 550 12.36 -14.65 19.24
N GLY A 551 13.70 -14.72 19.29
CA GLY A 551 14.42 -15.99 19.41
C GLY A 551 14.41 -16.63 20.80
N ASP A 552 14.10 -15.88 21.85
CA ASP A 552 14.12 -16.34 23.26
C ASP A 552 12.74 -16.79 23.79
N CYS A 553 11.77 -16.99 22.90
CA CYS A 553 10.40 -17.37 23.27
C CYS A 553 10.29 -18.67 24.06
N ALA A 554 11.15 -19.65 23.79
CA ALA A 554 11.20 -20.90 24.56
C ALA A 554 11.62 -20.66 26.03
N GLU A 555 12.56 -19.74 26.27
CA GLU A 555 13.01 -19.37 27.62
C GLU A 555 11.94 -18.58 28.37
N LEU A 556 11.29 -17.63 27.69
CA LEU A 556 10.17 -16.85 28.25
C LEU A 556 9.02 -17.78 28.67
N LYS A 557 8.65 -18.73 27.82
CA LYS A 557 7.63 -19.74 28.15
C LYS A 557 8.04 -20.60 29.34
N ALA A 558 9.31 -21.03 29.41
CA ALA A 558 9.83 -21.79 30.55
C ALA A 558 9.78 -21.00 31.87
N GLN A 559 9.83 -19.67 31.80
CA GLN A 559 9.66 -18.76 32.94
C GLN A 559 8.19 -18.43 33.25
N GLY A 560 7.24 -19.02 32.53
CA GLY A 560 5.80 -18.80 32.70
C GLY A 560 5.25 -17.58 31.96
N PHE A 561 6.04 -16.93 31.10
CA PHE A 561 5.59 -15.82 30.27
C PHE A 561 5.14 -16.33 28.90
N CYS A 562 3.86 -16.15 28.57
CA CYS A 562 3.32 -16.43 27.24
C CYS A 562 2.54 -15.23 26.70
N ASP A 563 3.21 -14.43 25.87
CA ASP A 563 2.59 -13.34 25.14
C ASP A 563 2.40 -13.76 23.69
N LEU A 564 1.15 -13.97 23.25
CA LEU A 564 0.85 -14.39 21.87
C LEU A 564 1.29 -13.35 20.83
N SER A 565 1.33 -12.06 21.19
CA SER A 565 1.75 -10.99 20.26
C SER A 565 3.26 -10.99 20.00
N VAL A 566 4.03 -11.68 20.84
CA VAL A 566 5.49 -11.75 20.77
C VAL A 566 5.98 -13.15 20.44
N CYS A 567 5.42 -14.16 21.11
CA CYS A 567 5.79 -15.57 21.07
C CYS A 567 4.60 -16.43 20.61
N GLY A 568 3.93 -15.99 19.55
CA GLY A 568 2.71 -16.61 19.04
C GLY A 568 2.88 -18.10 18.77
N LYS A 569 3.93 -18.53 18.07
CA LYS A 569 4.16 -19.94 17.75
C LYS A 569 4.43 -20.77 19.00
N THR A 570 5.30 -20.29 19.88
CA THR A 570 5.65 -20.97 21.12
C THR A 570 4.45 -21.05 22.09
N CYS A 571 3.54 -20.08 22.06
CA CYS A 571 2.38 -19.98 22.96
C CYS A 571 1.06 -20.53 22.39
N ALA A 572 0.90 -20.62 21.07
CA ALA A 572 -0.37 -20.93 20.41
C ALA A 572 -0.87 -22.38 20.56
N ALA A 573 -0.10 -23.29 21.16
CA ALA A 573 -0.46 -24.71 21.30
C ALA A 573 -1.80 -24.93 22.05
N GLU A 574 -2.35 -23.92 22.71
CA GLU A 574 -3.60 -23.97 23.49
C GLU A 574 -4.79 -23.30 22.79
N LEU A 575 -4.64 -22.76 21.57
CA LEU A 575 -5.72 -22.03 20.89
C LEU A 575 -6.74 -22.99 20.25
N PRO A 576 -8.04 -22.94 20.64
CA PRO A 576 -9.07 -23.75 20.02
C PRO A 576 -9.42 -23.19 18.63
N VAL A 577 -9.32 -24.01 17.60
CA VAL A 577 -9.76 -23.66 16.24
C VAL A 577 -11.29 -23.68 16.21
N PRO A 578 -11.97 -22.56 15.91
CA PRO A 578 -13.42 -22.54 15.81
C PRO A 578 -13.92 -23.43 14.66
N ALA A 579 -15.13 -23.99 14.81
CA ALA A 579 -15.75 -24.77 13.74
C ALA A 579 -16.06 -23.87 12.53
N PRO A 580 -15.88 -24.36 11.29
CA PRO A 580 -16.33 -23.64 10.11
C PRO A 580 -17.84 -23.36 10.13
N ALA A 581 -18.25 -22.17 9.67
CA ALA A 581 -19.63 -21.71 9.75
C ALA A 581 -20.59 -22.63 9.00
N HIS A 582 -20.18 -23.21 7.87
CA HIS A 582 -21.00 -24.15 7.10
C HIS A 582 -21.36 -25.44 7.86
N GLN A 583 -20.63 -25.78 8.92
CA GLN A 583 -20.89 -26.94 9.78
C GLN A 583 -21.77 -26.60 10.99
N VAL A 584 -22.05 -25.32 11.21
CA VAL A 584 -22.83 -24.83 12.32
C VAL A 584 -24.23 -24.51 11.84
N THR A 585 -25.22 -24.94 12.61
CA THR A 585 -26.62 -24.62 12.35
C THR A 585 -27.35 -24.28 13.63
N CYS A 586 -28.31 -23.37 13.55
CA CYS A 586 -29.20 -23.07 14.65
C CYS A 586 -30.43 -23.98 14.60
N PRO A 587 -30.90 -24.47 15.76
CA PRO A 587 -32.13 -25.27 15.83
C PRO A 587 -33.34 -24.40 15.50
N THR A 588 -34.50 -25.03 15.30
CA THR A 588 -35.78 -24.31 15.16
C THR A 588 -35.92 -23.25 16.26
N PRO A 589 -36.16 -21.98 15.88
CA PRO A 589 -36.21 -20.87 16.82
C PRO A 589 -37.42 -21.01 17.75
N GLY A 590 -37.20 -20.76 19.04
CA GLY A 590 -38.27 -20.73 20.05
C GLY A 590 -39.21 -19.51 19.89
N PRO A 591 -40.35 -19.49 20.61
CA PRO A 591 -41.29 -18.36 20.57
C PRO A 591 -40.64 -17.06 21.07
N ALA A 592 -41.07 -15.92 20.52
CA ALA A 592 -40.70 -14.61 21.05
C ALA A 592 -41.68 -14.19 22.17
N PRO A 593 -41.31 -13.26 23.07
CA PRO A 593 -42.19 -12.81 24.16
C PRO A 593 -43.55 -12.27 23.67
N ASP A 594 -43.57 -11.59 22.53
CA ASP A 594 -44.71 -10.86 21.98
C ASP A 594 -44.96 -11.13 20.49
N GLY A 595 -44.33 -12.16 19.93
CA GLY A 595 -44.45 -12.52 18.52
C GLY A 595 -44.32 -14.00 18.25
N VAL A 596 -44.73 -14.39 17.05
CA VAL A 596 -44.65 -15.77 16.56
C VAL A 596 -43.72 -15.83 15.36
N VAL A 597 -42.91 -16.90 15.30
CA VAL A 597 -42.06 -17.16 14.14
C VAL A 597 -42.92 -17.52 12.93
N VAL A 598 -42.59 -16.94 11.79
CA VAL A 598 -43.23 -17.20 10.51
C VAL A 598 -42.53 -18.39 9.84
N ASP A 599 -43.31 -19.39 9.44
CA ASP A 599 -42.86 -20.56 8.67
C ASP A 599 -41.52 -21.18 9.13
N PRO A 600 -41.43 -21.64 10.40
CA PRO A 600 -40.15 -22.08 10.96
C PRO A 600 -39.58 -23.31 10.26
N LYS A 601 -38.31 -23.23 9.84
CA LYS A 601 -37.52 -24.36 9.36
C LYS A 601 -37.02 -25.25 10.52
N PRO A 602 -36.74 -26.54 10.27
CA PRO A 602 -36.13 -27.43 11.26
C PRO A 602 -34.70 -27.02 11.66
N SER A 603 -33.98 -26.37 10.75
CA SER A 603 -32.60 -25.93 10.95
C SER A 603 -32.33 -24.70 10.09
N TYR A 604 -31.40 -23.85 10.55
CA TYR A 604 -30.98 -22.63 9.87
C TYR A 604 -29.45 -22.58 9.80
N ALA A 605 -28.91 -22.24 8.64
CA ALA A 605 -27.47 -22.03 8.48
C ALA A 605 -27.03 -20.71 9.15
N VAL A 606 -25.75 -20.58 9.51
CA VAL A 606 -25.18 -19.31 10.00
C VAL A 606 -25.50 -18.19 9.00
N GLY A 607 -25.87 -17.02 9.50
CA GLY A 607 -26.30 -15.89 8.66
C GLY A 607 -27.77 -15.93 8.23
N GLU A 608 -28.44 -17.09 8.23
CA GLU A 608 -29.87 -17.14 7.92
C GLU A 608 -30.71 -16.48 9.02
N SER A 609 -31.79 -15.83 8.61
CA SER A 609 -32.76 -15.17 9.50
C SER A 609 -34.03 -16.01 9.69
N ALA A 610 -34.53 -16.05 10.92
CA ALA A 610 -35.90 -16.40 11.24
C ALA A 610 -36.71 -15.12 11.50
N THR A 611 -37.78 -14.93 10.73
CA THR A 611 -38.66 -13.76 10.87
C THR A 611 -39.77 -14.03 11.87
N TYR A 612 -39.98 -13.09 12.77
CA TYR A 612 -41.09 -13.06 13.71
C TYR A 612 -42.09 -11.99 13.32
N THR A 613 -43.37 -12.28 13.51
CA THR A 613 -44.47 -11.31 13.39
C THR A 613 -45.01 -10.98 14.77
N CYS A 614 -45.31 -9.71 14.98
CA CYS A 614 -45.91 -9.24 16.21
C CYS A 614 -47.33 -9.82 16.38
N ASN A 615 -47.69 -10.18 17.61
CA ASN A 615 -49.02 -10.69 17.93
C ASN A 615 -50.14 -9.61 17.89
N THR A 616 -49.77 -8.34 18.00
CA THR A 616 -50.72 -7.21 18.19
C THR A 616 -50.79 -6.22 17.02
N ASN A 617 -49.81 -6.23 16.12
CA ASN A 617 -49.73 -5.35 14.96
C ASN A 617 -48.90 -6.01 13.84
N ASN A 618 -48.71 -5.30 12.72
CA ASN A 618 -48.02 -5.84 11.54
C ASN A 618 -46.48 -5.68 11.57
N SER A 619 -45.86 -5.37 12.70
CA SER A 619 -44.40 -5.27 12.76
C SER A 619 -43.74 -6.65 12.71
N THR A 620 -42.61 -6.71 12.02
CA THR A 620 -41.78 -7.91 11.94
C THR A 620 -40.40 -7.64 12.51
N ARG A 621 -39.73 -8.71 12.92
CA ARG A 621 -38.35 -8.67 13.40
C ARG A 621 -37.62 -9.95 13.04
N ASP A 622 -36.39 -9.81 12.59
CA ASP A 622 -35.54 -10.95 12.24
C ASP A 622 -34.60 -11.31 13.38
N ARG A 623 -34.38 -12.62 13.54
CA ARG A 623 -33.37 -13.21 14.41
C ARG A 623 -32.38 -13.98 13.56
N LEU A 624 -31.09 -13.74 13.74
CA LEU A 624 -30.05 -14.33 12.90
C LEU A 624 -29.43 -15.55 13.57
N CYS A 625 -29.08 -16.57 12.80
CA CYS A 625 -28.28 -17.68 13.29
C CYS A 625 -26.80 -17.28 13.42
N LEU A 626 -26.21 -17.46 14.60
CA LEU A 626 -24.83 -17.10 14.90
C LEU A 626 -23.86 -18.27 14.68
N SER A 627 -22.56 -17.95 14.52
CA SER A 627 -21.49 -18.93 14.35
C SER A 627 -21.27 -19.88 15.54
N THR A 628 -21.96 -19.65 16.67
CA THR A 628 -21.98 -20.53 17.84
C THR A 628 -23.14 -21.53 17.81
N GLY A 629 -23.97 -21.51 16.78
CA GLY A 629 -25.22 -22.28 16.70
C GLY A 629 -26.33 -21.73 17.60
N GLN A 630 -26.11 -20.56 18.20
CA GLN A 630 -27.09 -19.83 18.98
C GLN A 630 -27.79 -18.80 18.12
N TRP A 631 -28.99 -18.41 18.53
CA TRP A 631 -29.73 -17.34 17.88
C TRP A 631 -29.32 -15.98 18.42
N SER A 632 -29.15 -15.00 17.51
CA SER A 632 -28.88 -13.62 17.86
C SER A 632 -29.88 -13.11 18.90
N PRO A 633 -29.45 -12.28 19.86
CA PRO A 633 -30.41 -11.76 20.82
C PRO A 633 -31.45 -10.87 20.14
N MET A 634 -32.68 -11.00 20.62
CA MET A 634 -33.85 -10.39 20.01
C MET A 634 -34.67 -9.78 21.14
N GLY A 635 -34.97 -8.48 21.02
CA GLY A 635 -35.93 -7.81 21.89
C GLY A 635 -37.37 -8.09 21.44
N GLN A 636 -38.27 -7.19 21.81
CA GLN A 636 -39.68 -7.27 21.40
C GLN A 636 -39.87 -7.18 19.88
N VAL A 637 -40.85 -7.93 19.38
CA VAL A 637 -41.28 -7.95 17.97
C VAL A 637 -42.32 -6.87 17.73
N CYS A 638 -43.25 -6.68 18.68
CA CYS A 638 -44.26 -5.64 18.70
C CYS A 638 -43.66 -4.34 19.19
N SER A 639 -43.24 -3.48 18.27
CA SER A 639 -42.46 -2.28 18.61
C SER A 639 -43.29 -1.15 19.27
N VAL A 640 -43.64 -1.30 20.55
CA VAL A 640 -44.26 -0.26 21.39
C VAL A 640 -43.50 -0.15 22.72
N CYS A 641 -42.90 1.00 23.01
CA CYS A 641 -42.25 1.23 24.30
C CYS A 641 -43.29 1.49 25.39
N THR A 642 -43.08 0.90 26.56
CA THR A 642 -43.90 1.18 27.75
C THR A 642 -43.79 2.64 28.19
N THR A 643 -44.83 3.15 28.84
CA THR A 643 -44.90 4.53 29.32
C THR A 643 -43.68 4.88 30.18
N GLY A 644 -42.93 5.93 29.79
CA GLY A 644 -41.68 6.35 30.45
C GLY A 644 -40.39 5.83 29.79
N TRP A 645 -40.51 4.96 28.77
CA TRP A 645 -39.39 4.48 27.97
C TRP A 645 -39.37 5.16 26.60
N HIS A 646 -38.18 5.51 26.12
CA HIS A 646 -37.96 6.19 24.86
C HIS A 646 -37.57 5.18 23.77
N LYS A 647 -38.15 5.33 22.57
CA LYS A 647 -37.73 4.56 21.39
C LYS A 647 -36.51 5.23 20.76
N LYS A 648 -35.38 4.54 20.69
CA LYS A 648 -34.19 5.06 20.00
C LYS A 648 -34.38 4.88 18.49
N LEU A 649 -34.44 5.98 17.74
CA LEU A 649 -34.84 5.97 16.31
C LEU A 649 -33.86 5.21 15.41
N SER A 650 -32.57 5.21 15.73
CA SER A 650 -31.50 4.52 14.97
C SER A 650 -31.57 3.00 15.00
N THR A 651 -32.33 2.48 15.95
CA THR A 651 -32.07 1.18 16.57
C THR A 651 -33.40 0.43 16.77
N GLN A 652 -34.48 1.18 17.02
CA GLN A 652 -35.86 0.73 17.28
C GLN A 652 -36.09 0.08 18.64
N SER A 653 -35.06 -0.06 19.49
CA SER A 653 -35.21 -0.49 20.89
C SER A 653 -35.75 0.59 21.83
N CYS A 654 -36.38 0.12 22.90
CA CYS A 654 -36.89 0.93 24.00
C CYS A 654 -35.84 1.02 25.12
N TYR A 655 -35.45 2.24 25.48
CA TYR A 655 -34.50 2.52 26.55
C TYR A 655 -35.08 3.54 27.53
N SER A 656 -34.68 3.45 28.80
CA SER A 656 -34.98 4.48 29.80
C SER A 656 -33.66 5.09 30.26
N PRO A 657 -33.45 6.41 30.08
CA PRO A 657 -32.30 7.08 30.65
C PRO A 657 -32.46 7.11 32.17
N VAL A 658 -31.67 6.31 32.89
CA VAL A 658 -31.44 6.57 34.31
C VAL A 658 -30.68 7.90 34.36
N PHE A 659 -31.33 8.96 34.83
CA PHE A 659 -30.82 10.34 34.79
C PHE A 659 -29.66 10.58 35.77
N ALA A 660 -28.55 9.86 35.60
CA ALA A 660 -27.20 10.19 36.09
C ALA A 660 -26.24 9.09 35.63
N ALA A 661 -24.96 9.41 35.46
CA ALA A 661 -23.92 8.39 35.40
C ALA A 661 -23.91 7.62 36.73
N THR A 662 -24.52 6.43 36.76
CA THR A 662 -24.57 5.55 37.93
C THR A 662 -23.64 4.35 37.75
N PHE A 663 -23.03 3.88 38.84
CA PHE A 663 -22.26 2.64 38.85
C PHE A 663 -23.15 1.42 38.53
N PHE A 664 -22.60 0.37 37.92
CA PHE A 664 -23.37 -0.78 37.43
C PHE A 664 -24.18 -1.48 38.53
N ALA A 665 -23.67 -1.57 39.76
CA ALA A 665 -24.42 -2.20 40.85
C ALA A 665 -25.76 -1.50 41.12
N GLN A 666 -25.76 -0.15 41.08
CA GLN A 666 -26.99 0.65 41.19
C GLN A 666 -27.84 0.54 39.94
N ALA A 667 -27.22 0.55 38.75
CA ALA A 667 -27.94 0.36 37.50
C ALA A 667 -28.62 -1.02 37.43
N LYS A 668 -27.97 -2.09 37.93
CA LYS A 668 -28.50 -3.46 37.99
C LYS A 668 -29.68 -3.57 38.93
N ALA A 669 -29.56 -3.03 40.14
CA ALA A 669 -30.70 -2.97 41.07
C ALA A 669 -31.87 -2.21 40.45
N THR A 670 -31.60 -1.04 39.85
CA THR A 670 -32.63 -0.20 39.23
C THR A 670 -33.26 -0.89 38.02
N CYS A 671 -32.49 -1.45 37.08
CA CYS A 671 -33.05 -2.14 35.91
C CYS A 671 -33.81 -3.42 36.31
N GLN A 672 -33.38 -4.13 37.36
CA GLN A 672 -34.11 -5.27 37.91
C GLN A 672 -35.50 -4.89 38.43
N GLU A 673 -35.67 -3.71 39.04
CA GLU A 673 -37.00 -3.21 39.46
C GLU A 673 -37.96 -3.06 38.28
N TYR A 674 -37.44 -2.81 37.07
CA TYR A 674 -38.23 -2.67 35.85
C TYR A 674 -38.26 -3.93 34.98
N ASN A 675 -37.79 -5.08 35.49
CA ASN A 675 -37.63 -6.31 34.71
C ASN A 675 -36.86 -6.09 33.39
N ALA A 676 -35.87 -5.19 33.45
CA ALA A 676 -35.06 -4.72 32.34
C ALA A 676 -33.62 -5.20 32.48
N ILE A 677 -32.88 -5.24 31.37
CA ILE A 677 -31.46 -5.51 31.37
C ILE A 677 -30.64 -4.24 31.36
N VAL A 678 -29.58 -4.27 32.14
CA VAL A 678 -28.54 -3.27 32.12
C VAL A 678 -27.74 -3.45 30.84
N SER A 679 -27.55 -2.40 30.06
CA SER A 679 -26.58 -2.46 28.97
C SER A 679 -25.18 -2.58 29.56
N THR A 680 -24.43 -3.56 29.06
CA THR A 680 -22.96 -3.62 29.03
C THR A 680 -22.15 -4.07 30.26
N ALA A 681 -22.72 -4.61 31.33
CA ALA A 681 -21.86 -5.34 32.28
C ALA A 681 -22.37 -6.76 32.57
N LYS A 682 -21.53 -7.74 32.23
CA LYS A 682 -21.63 -9.14 32.60
C LYS A 682 -20.52 -9.57 33.55
N SER A 683 -19.44 -8.79 33.71
CA SER A 683 -18.37 -9.04 34.69
C SER A 683 -18.31 -7.99 35.81
N GLU A 684 -17.64 -8.32 36.92
CA GLU A 684 -17.35 -7.37 38.01
C GLU A 684 -16.49 -6.19 37.55
N GLU A 685 -15.56 -6.39 36.61
CA GLU A 685 -14.72 -5.32 36.04
C GLU A 685 -15.51 -4.35 35.17
N GLU A 686 -16.52 -4.86 34.44
CA GLU A 686 -17.45 -4.05 33.64
C GLU A 686 -18.36 -3.17 34.52
N SER A 687 -18.35 -3.38 35.84
CA SER A 687 -19.30 -2.75 36.78
C SER A 687 -18.95 -1.30 37.17
N ASP A 688 -17.74 -0.84 36.88
CA ASP A 688 -17.22 0.45 37.34
C ASP A 688 -17.36 1.59 36.31
N LEU A 689 -17.95 1.35 35.13
CA LEU A 689 -18.06 2.35 34.08
C LEU A 689 -19.31 3.25 34.17
N PRO A 690 -19.17 4.58 34.01
CA PRO A 690 -20.29 5.50 33.86
C PRO A 690 -20.92 5.42 32.45
N GLY A 691 -22.26 5.55 32.37
CA GLY A 691 -23.00 5.61 31.08
C GLY A 691 -23.99 4.47 30.82
N VAL A 692 -24.33 3.72 31.86
CA VAL A 692 -25.18 2.54 31.80
C VAL A 692 -26.66 2.89 31.50
N GLN A 693 -27.26 2.27 30.49
CA GLN A 693 -28.68 2.44 30.13
C GLN A 693 -29.48 1.18 30.47
N CYS A 694 -30.73 1.33 30.92
CA CYS A 694 -31.64 0.19 31.00
C CYS A 694 -32.29 -0.04 29.64
N TYR A 695 -32.34 -1.30 29.21
CA TYR A 695 -33.08 -1.79 28.04
C TYR A 695 -34.16 -2.74 28.52
N SER A 696 -35.41 -2.46 28.14
CA SER A 696 -36.54 -3.26 28.59
C SER A 696 -36.48 -4.66 27.96
N GLN A 697 -36.62 -5.73 28.77
CA GLN A 697 -36.88 -7.08 28.26
C GLN A 697 -38.38 -7.32 28.01
N HIS A 698 -39.24 -6.49 28.59
CA HIS A 698 -40.68 -6.64 28.57
C HIS A 698 -41.35 -5.26 28.58
N GLY A 699 -42.02 -4.94 27.48
CA GLY A 699 -43.13 -4.01 27.42
C GLY A 699 -44.45 -4.75 27.51
#